data_AF-A0A661J7Q9-F1
#
_entry.id   AF-A0A661J7Q9-F1
#
_cell.length_a   1.000
_cell.length_b   1.000
_cell.length_c   1.000
_cell.angle_alpha   90.00
_cell.angle_beta   90.00
_cell.angle_gamma   90.00
#
_symmetry.space_group_name_H-M   'P 1'
#
loop_
_entity.id
_entity.type
_entity.pdbx_description
1 polymer ?
#
loop_
_entity_poly.entity_id
_entity_poly.type
_entity_poly.pdbx_seq_one_letter_code
_entity_poly.pdbx_strand_id
1 'polypeptide(L)'
;MKFPRPRRKRTLVLAALILLAGIVCGSALGAFLTLSHDLPGIQELENFRPSSVTKLLSAEGKVIGEFFVEKRVPVDLEEIPPYLRQAIVATEDRRFYEHAGLDWRGIGRALLKDIRAGRFKEGGSTITQQLAKVLFLNPEKTISRKLKEALLALQIERRYRKDEILTLYLNQIYLGGGAYGVEAAANGYFGKHVWELGLAECALIAGLPRGPTFYSPLINQDRAVSRRAFVLRNLLDTGYITEEQYQQAVKEPLRLASRSSAGTMAPYFVSFVRPQLEEILGENLLYRGGLTIQTTIKEHWQGVAKEALQNGLAALEARHRTEDEGTEQPQGAVIILDAHTGMIRAMVGGRNYESSQCNRATQAYRQPGSAFKPIIYAYALEKGYTQADRIWDAPVSYPQAGGKVWEPQNYSGRFEGEITLRKGLEISENIVTIKLLERLGPSPVVDFAHHLGIGSVLRSNLSLALGTSEVTLLELASAYQVFANGGIWVEPSGIVEVLDHNGRSLWKPVPASRLVLSQESGYILTDMLKGVIQRGTGRAASHLTWPLAGKTGTTEKSRDALFVGYSPALVTAVWVGKDRGNSLGEKETGARAALPVWRTIMEKVLPETRPEDFEKPEAITSVRMDVRSGLLANGECEDVVEAAFIKGTEPTEYCPDGRDQQLEKFH
;
A
#
# COMPACT_ATOMS: atom_id res chain seq x y z
N MET A 1 7.40 65.68 51.38
CA MET A 1 6.10 65.68 50.68
C MET A 1 6.06 64.51 49.70
N LYS A 2 5.30 63.44 50.00
CA LYS A 2 5.08 62.30 49.09
C LYS A 2 3.69 62.45 48.45
N PHE A 3 3.63 62.82 47.17
CA PHE A 3 2.40 62.78 46.39
C PHE A 3 2.09 61.34 45.95
N PRO A 4 0.91 60.77 46.26
CA PRO A 4 0.51 59.51 45.69
C PRO A 4 -0.22 59.76 44.35
N ARG A 5 0.34 59.27 43.25
CA ARG A 5 -0.41 58.96 42.02
C ARG A 5 -0.07 57.53 41.61
N PRO A 6 -1.06 56.61 41.66
CA PRO A 6 -1.25 55.74 40.49
C PRO A 6 -2.73 55.31 40.26
N ARG A 7 -3.74 56.10 40.65
CA ARG A 7 -5.16 55.70 40.41
C ARG A 7 -5.59 55.80 38.93
N ARG A 8 -5.10 56.78 38.17
CA ARG A 8 -5.55 57.07 36.79
C ARG A 8 -5.12 56.04 35.74
N LYS A 9 -3.93 55.42 35.88
CA LYS A 9 -3.46 54.36 34.97
C LYS A 9 -4.25 53.06 35.16
N ARG A 10 -4.61 52.71 36.40
CA ARG A 10 -5.42 51.53 36.71
C ARG A 10 -6.84 51.64 36.17
N THR A 11 -7.46 52.82 36.26
CA THR A 11 -8.80 53.05 35.67
C THR A 11 -8.80 53.00 34.14
N LEU A 12 -7.74 53.48 33.48
CA LEU A 12 -7.60 53.40 32.02
C LEU A 12 -7.40 51.96 31.53
N VAL A 13 -6.57 51.17 32.24
CA VAL A 13 -6.40 49.73 31.94
C VAL A 13 -7.70 48.96 32.16
N LEU A 14 -8.43 49.26 33.25
CA LEU A 14 -9.71 48.62 33.53
C LEU A 14 -10.77 48.98 32.48
N ALA A 15 -10.85 50.25 32.07
CA ALA A 15 -11.75 50.69 31.02
C ALA A 15 -11.41 50.04 29.66
N ALA A 16 -10.13 49.93 29.32
CA ALA A 16 -9.69 49.23 28.11
C ALA A 16 -10.01 47.73 28.16
N LEU A 17 -9.86 47.07 29.31
CA LEU A 17 -10.24 45.66 29.49
C LEU A 17 -11.75 45.45 29.37
N ILE A 18 -12.57 46.35 29.91
CA ILE A 18 -14.04 46.30 29.79
C ILE A 18 -14.46 46.54 28.35
N LEU A 19 -13.84 47.51 27.65
CA LEU A 19 -14.13 47.78 26.24
C LEU A 19 -13.73 46.57 25.36
N LEU A 20 -12.56 45.98 25.62
CA LEU A 20 -12.10 44.78 24.93
C LEU A 20 -13.04 43.60 25.21
N ALA A 21 -13.47 43.40 26.46
CA ALA A 21 -14.46 42.37 26.81
C ALA A 21 -15.81 42.63 26.12
N GLY A 22 -16.25 43.88 26.03
CA GLY A 22 -17.46 44.28 25.31
C GLY A 22 -17.37 44.00 23.81
N ILE A 23 -16.25 44.30 23.17
CA ILE A 23 -16.00 43.99 21.75
C ILE A 23 -15.96 42.48 21.54
N VAL A 24 -15.26 41.73 22.40
CA VAL A 24 -15.20 40.26 22.31
C VAL A 24 -16.59 39.64 22.49
N CYS A 25 -17.36 40.07 23.50
CA CYS A 25 -18.72 39.60 23.72
C CYS A 25 -19.67 39.99 22.59
N GLY A 26 -19.60 41.23 22.08
CA GLY A 26 -20.40 41.69 20.96
C GLY A 26 -20.09 40.94 19.66
N SER A 27 -18.81 40.67 19.41
CA SER A 27 -18.36 39.87 18.25
C SER A 27 -18.80 38.42 18.37
N ALA A 28 -18.69 37.82 19.57
CA ALA A 28 -19.16 36.47 19.84
C ALA A 28 -20.68 36.35 19.71
N LEU A 29 -21.44 37.35 20.19
CA LEU A 29 -22.89 37.40 20.07
C LEU A 29 -23.34 37.62 18.62
N GLY A 30 -22.67 38.51 17.88
CA GLY A 30 -22.91 38.73 16.45
C GLY A 30 -22.69 37.45 15.66
N ALA A 31 -21.53 36.80 15.86
CA ALA A 31 -21.22 35.50 15.27
C ALA A 31 -22.26 34.44 15.64
N PHE A 32 -22.65 34.37 16.91
CA PHE A 32 -23.70 33.47 17.40
C PHE A 32 -25.01 33.69 16.65
N LEU A 33 -25.50 34.93 16.54
CA LEU A 33 -26.77 35.24 15.88
C LEU A 33 -26.73 34.91 14.37
N THR A 34 -25.66 35.30 13.66
CA THR A 34 -25.51 34.96 12.24
C THR A 34 -25.43 33.44 12.02
N LEU A 35 -24.66 32.72 12.83
CA LEU A 35 -24.49 31.28 12.66
C LEU A 35 -25.74 30.49 13.09
N SER A 36 -26.52 31.01 14.04
CA SER A 36 -27.78 30.41 14.50
C SER A 36 -28.89 30.51 13.46
N HIS A 37 -28.89 31.57 12.65
CA HIS A 37 -29.86 31.76 11.58
C HIS A 37 -29.65 30.73 10.43
N ASP A 38 -28.42 30.27 10.24
CA ASP A 38 -28.02 29.30 9.20
C ASP A 38 -27.93 27.85 9.72
N LEU A 39 -28.61 27.51 10.82
CA LEU A 39 -28.65 26.14 11.33
C LEU A 39 -29.79 25.34 10.66
N PRO A 40 -29.52 24.15 10.09
CA PRO A 40 -30.57 23.29 9.56
C PRO A 40 -31.52 22.85 10.69
N GLY A 41 -32.81 22.73 10.38
CA GLY A 41 -33.82 22.32 11.34
C GLY A 41 -33.66 20.86 11.77
N ILE A 42 -33.72 20.59 13.08
CA ILE A 42 -33.63 19.21 13.65
C ILE A 42 -34.75 18.29 13.12
N GLN A 43 -35.84 18.87 12.59
CA GLN A 43 -36.96 18.15 11.98
C GLN A 43 -36.61 17.44 10.66
N GLU A 44 -35.45 17.73 10.03
CA GLU A 44 -35.00 16.99 8.84
C GLU A 44 -34.51 15.55 9.14
N LEU A 45 -34.48 15.14 10.42
CA LEU A 45 -34.18 13.76 10.83
C LEU A 45 -35.13 12.71 10.22
N GLU A 46 -36.34 13.11 9.81
CA GLU A 46 -37.40 12.19 9.36
C GLU A 46 -37.45 11.96 7.84
N ASN A 47 -36.75 12.76 7.02
CA ASN A 47 -36.79 12.65 5.57
C ASN A 47 -35.48 12.08 4.98
N PHE A 48 -35.20 10.82 5.29
CA PHE A 48 -34.06 10.09 4.72
C PHE A 48 -34.34 9.70 3.26
N ARG A 49 -33.66 10.33 2.30
CA ARG A 49 -33.64 9.87 0.90
C ARG A 49 -32.86 8.55 0.80
N PRO A 50 -33.33 7.54 0.06
CA PRO A 50 -32.56 6.31 -0.14
C PRO A 50 -31.22 6.64 -0.80
N SER A 51 -30.12 6.15 -0.22
CA SER A 51 -28.77 6.29 -0.76
C SER A 51 -28.72 5.63 -2.15
N SER A 52 -28.30 6.38 -3.16
CA SER A 52 -28.03 5.84 -4.49
C SER A 52 -26.71 5.08 -4.47
N VAL A 53 -26.68 3.91 -5.12
CA VAL A 53 -25.48 3.06 -5.20
C VAL A 53 -24.44 3.72 -6.10
N THR A 54 -23.23 3.91 -5.57
CA THR A 54 -22.07 4.31 -6.38
C THR A 54 -21.51 3.08 -7.09
N LYS A 55 -21.29 3.16 -8.40
CA LYS A 55 -20.81 2.05 -9.23
C LYS A 55 -19.36 2.25 -9.63
N LEU A 56 -18.57 1.18 -9.58
CA LEU A 56 -17.21 1.13 -10.11
C LEU A 56 -17.25 0.37 -11.42
N LEU A 57 -16.78 0.99 -12.49
CA LEU A 57 -16.77 0.42 -13.82
C LEU A 57 -15.35 -0.01 -14.23
N SER A 58 -15.23 -1.15 -14.92
CA SER A 58 -14.02 -1.57 -15.63
C SER A 58 -13.66 -0.57 -16.73
N ALA A 59 -12.46 -0.71 -17.30
CA ALA A 59 -12.04 0.05 -18.49
C ALA A 59 -13.04 -0.09 -19.65
N GLU A 60 -13.75 -1.22 -19.74
CA GLU A 60 -14.77 -1.51 -20.74
C GLU A 60 -16.20 -1.06 -20.34
N GLY A 61 -16.39 -0.49 -19.15
CA GLY A 61 -17.67 0.08 -18.69
C GLY A 61 -18.58 -0.87 -17.92
N LYS A 62 -18.13 -2.07 -17.55
CA LYS A 62 -18.92 -3.03 -16.76
C LYS A 62 -18.73 -2.80 -15.28
N VAL A 63 -19.78 -3.01 -14.49
CA VAL A 63 -19.69 -2.93 -13.03
C VAL A 63 -18.74 -4.00 -12.49
N ILE A 64 -17.66 -3.56 -11.85
CA ILE A 64 -16.69 -4.43 -11.15
C ILE A 64 -16.86 -4.41 -9.63
N GLY A 65 -17.62 -3.44 -9.11
CA GLY A 65 -17.92 -3.29 -7.69
C GLY A 65 -18.89 -2.14 -7.44
N GLU A 66 -19.43 -2.10 -6.24
CA GLU A 66 -20.40 -1.10 -5.81
C GLU A 66 -20.06 -0.61 -4.42
N PHE A 67 -20.32 0.68 -4.17
CA PHE A 67 -20.25 1.29 -2.86
C PHE A 67 -21.63 1.84 -2.50
N PHE A 68 -22.14 1.35 -1.38
CA PHE A 68 -23.40 1.75 -0.81
C PHE A 68 -23.31 1.70 0.71
N VAL A 69 -24.21 2.41 1.36
CA VAL A 69 -24.41 2.25 2.80
C VAL A 69 -25.06 0.90 3.04
N GLU A 70 -24.45 0.07 3.89
CA GLU A 70 -25.06 -1.19 4.32
C GLU A 70 -26.49 -0.98 4.82
N LYS A 71 -27.36 -1.96 4.58
CA LYS A 71 -28.79 -1.82 4.92
C LYS A 71 -28.91 -1.53 6.41
N ARG A 72 -29.49 -0.38 6.74
CA ARG A 72 -29.69 0.04 8.14
C ARG A 72 -30.75 -0.84 8.77
N VAL A 73 -30.34 -1.58 9.79
CA VAL A 73 -31.25 -2.12 10.80
C VAL A 73 -30.95 -1.30 12.05
N PRO A 74 -31.77 -0.26 12.36
CA PRO A 74 -31.59 0.46 13.61
C PRO A 74 -31.75 -0.52 14.76
N VAL A 75 -30.80 -0.47 15.69
CA VAL A 75 -30.81 -1.30 16.90
C VAL A 75 -31.10 -0.42 18.12
N ASP A 76 -31.88 -0.98 19.04
CA ASP A 76 -32.21 -0.31 20.30
C ASP A 76 -31.03 -0.38 21.27
N LEU A 77 -30.97 0.55 22.23
CA LEU A 77 -29.80 0.67 23.12
C LEU A 77 -29.62 -0.55 24.02
N GLU A 78 -30.72 -1.24 24.32
CA GLU A 78 -30.81 -2.44 25.15
C GLU A 78 -30.21 -3.66 24.43
N GLU A 79 -30.27 -3.70 23.10
CA GLU A 79 -29.68 -4.75 22.28
C GLU A 79 -28.16 -4.57 22.15
N ILE A 80 -27.66 -3.35 22.35
CA ILE A 80 -26.23 -3.06 22.27
C ILE A 80 -25.52 -3.52 23.56
N PRO A 81 -24.48 -4.37 23.47
CA PRO A 81 -23.78 -4.88 24.64
C PRO A 81 -23.29 -3.76 25.58
N PRO A 82 -23.38 -3.93 26.92
CA PRO A 82 -22.87 -2.97 27.89
C PRO A 82 -21.42 -2.58 27.63
N TYR A 83 -20.57 -3.55 27.28
CA TYR A 83 -19.16 -3.31 26.96
C TYR A 83 -18.97 -2.35 25.79
N LEU A 84 -19.79 -2.42 24.73
CA LEU A 84 -19.67 -1.52 23.59
C LEU A 84 -20.07 -0.09 23.96
N ARG A 85 -21.18 0.07 24.69
CA ARG A 85 -21.64 1.38 25.20
C ARG A 85 -20.58 2.02 26.08
N GLN A 86 -20.05 1.25 27.04
CA GLN A 86 -18.99 1.67 27.95
C GLN A 86 -17.69 1.99 27.21
N ALA A 87 -17.31 1.19 26.20
CA ALA A 87 -16.07 1.38 25.44
C ALA A 87 -16.09 2.68 24.64
N ILE A 88 -17.24 2.99 24.02
CA ILE A 88 -17.46 4.25 23.30
C ILE A 88 -17.37 5.43 24.26
N VAL A 89 -18.10 5.40 25.39
CA VAL A 89 -18.07 6.48 26.39
C VAL A 89 -16.67 6.64 26.98
N ALA A 90 -16.00 5.57 27.40
CA ALA A 90 -14.67 5.61 28.00
C ALA A 90 -13.57 6.14 27.04
N THR A 91 -13.78 5.99 25.72
CA THR A 91 -12.80 6.35 24.69
C THR A 91 -13.07 7.70 24.06
N GLU A 92 -14.32 7.99 23.69
CA GLU A 92 -14.71 9.21 22.98
C GLU A 92 -15.08 10.34 23.93
N ASP A 93 -15.75 10.04 25.05
CA ASP A 93 -16.31 11.07 25.94
C ASP A 93 -16.53 10.54 27.38
N ARG A 94 -15.46 10.47 28.17
CA ARG A 94 -15.47 9.87 29.52
C ARG A 94 -16.49 10.48 30.48
N ARG A 95 -16.92 11.73 30.22
CA ARG A 95 -17.87 12.47 31.05
C ARG A 95 -19.18 12.74 30.32
N PHE A 96 -19.50 11.92 29.32
CA PHE A 96 -20.69 12.06 28.51
C PHE A 96 -21.96 12.29 29.34
N TYR A 97 -22.12 11.54 30.43
CA TYR A 97 -23.30 11.65 31.31
C TYR A 97 -23.26 12.84 32.29
N GLU A 98 -22.13 13.54 32.44
CA GLU A 98 -21.96 14.63 33.41
C GLU A 98 -22.17 16.04 32.80
N HIS A 99 -22.02 16.20 31.49
CA HIS A 99 -22.13 17.50 30.82
C HIS A 99 -23.39 17.63 29.96
N ALA A 100 -23.77 18.84 29.58
CA ALA A 100 -24.91 19.11 28.68
C ALA A 100 -24.39 19.54 27.29
N GLY A 101 -24.00 18.58 26.45
CA GLY A 101 -23.50 18.82 25.08
C GLY A 101 -22.04 19.27 24.94
N LEU A 102 -21.54 20.13 25.84
CA LEU A 102 -20.15 20.60 25.83
C LEU A 102 -19.44 20.27 27.14
N ASP A 103 -18.28 19.60 27.06
CA ASP A 103 -17.43 19.37 28.23
C ASP A 103 -16.54 20.58 28.51
N TRP A 104 -17.09 21.59 29.19
CA TRP A 104 -16.36 22.81 29.56
C TRP A 104 -15.11 22.54 30.39
N ARG A 105 -15.16 21.55 31.28
CA ARG A 105 -13.99 21.14 32.08
C ARG A 105 -12.93 20.49 31.19
N GLY A 106 -13.34 19.76 30.16
CA GLY A 106 -12.48 19.07 29.20
C GLY A 106 -11.80 20.06 28.27
N ILE A 107 -12.57 21.00 27.73
CA ILE A 107 -12.08 22.12 26.91
C ILE A 107 -11.04 22.94 27.69
N GLY A 108 -11.34 23.32 28.94
CA GLY A 108 -10.40 24.07 29.78
C GLY A 108 -9.11 23.30 30.08
N ARG A 109 -9.20 21.99 30.32
CA ARG A 109 -8.04 21.12 30.55
C ARG A 109 -7.18 20.99 29.29
N ALA A 110 -7.81 20.76 28.14
CA ALA A 110 -7.13 20.65 26.85
C ALA A 110 -6.40 21.94 26.49
N LEU A 111 -7.06 23.10 26.66
CA LEU A 111 -6.45 24.40 26.41
C LEU A 111 -5.19 24.63 27.26
N LEU A 112 -5.24 24.31 28.56
CA LEU A 112 -4.08 24.45 29.45
C LEU A 112 -2.93 23.51 29.04
N LYS A 113 -3.25 22.30 28.57
CA LYS A 113 -2.27 21.31 28.10
C LYS A 113 -1.65 21.70 26.77
N ASP A 114 -2.44 22.20 25.83
CA ASP A 114 -1.98 22.67 24.51
C ASP A 114 -1.07 23.90 24.65
N ILE A 115 -1.40 24.83 25.56
CA ILE A 115 -0.53 25.98 25.89
C ILE A 115 0.81 25.52 26.46
N ARG A 116 0.83 24.49 27.33
CA ARG A 116 2.06 23.92 27.88
C ARG A 116 2.87 23.11 26.86
N ALA A 117 2.21 22.44 25.92
CA ALA A 117 2.85 21.60 24.91
C ALA A 117 3.33 22.39 23.68
N GLY A 118 2.90 23.66 23.52
CA GLY A 118 3.23 24.52 22.38
C GLY A 118 2.66 24.02 21.05
N ARG A 119 1.75 23.04 21.07
CA ARG A 119 1.15 22.39 19.90
C ARG A 119 -0.26 21.94 20.27
N PHE A 120 -1.24 22.16 19.38
CA PHE A 120 -2.60 21.62 19.54
C PHE A 120 -2.57 20.10 19.36
N LYS A 121 -2.79 19.32 20.43
CA LYS A 121 -2.61 17.85 20.39
C LYS A 121 -3.80 17.03 20.91
N GLU A 122 -4.73 17.62 21.66
CA GLU A 122 -5.92 16.91 22.17
C GLU A 122 -7.24 17.37 21.51
N GLY A 123 -8.00 16.41 20.97
CA GLY A 123 -9.35 16.65 20.48
C GLY A 123 -10.38 16.41 21.59
N GLY A 124 -10.90 17.48 22.17
CA GLY A 124 -11.93 17.43 23.25
C GLY A 124 -13.37 17.52 22.74
N SER A 125 -13.72 16.82 21.66
CA SER A 125 -15.10 16.85 21.13
C SER A 125 -15.99 15.81 21.81
N THR A 126 -17.18 16.21 22.24
CA THR A 126 -18.17 15.33 22.89
C THR A 126 -18.88 14.43 21.88
N ILE A 127 -19.48 13.32 22.33
CA ILE A 127 -20.28 12.44 21.48
C ILE A 127 -21.39 13.23 20.76
N THR A 128 -22.05 14.15 21.47
CA THR A 128 -23.11 14.98 20.90
C THR A 128 -22.59 15.93 19.81
N GLN A 129 -21.39 16.50 19.97
CA GLN A 129 -20.76 17.29 18.90
C GLN A 129 -20.42 16.43 17.68
N GLN A 130 -19.97 15.20 17.90
CA GLN A 130 -19.70 14.27 16.80
C GLN A 130 -20.98 13.87 16.07
N LEU A 131 -22.07 13.60 16.81
CA LEU A 131 -23.39 13.33 16.24
C LEU A 131 -23.90 14.51 15.40
N ALA A 132 -23.81 15.74 15.93
CA ALA A 132 -24.19 16.95 15.20
C ALA A 132 -23.40 17.11 13.90
N LYS A 133 -22.09 16.83 13.93
CA LYS A 133 -21.22 16.85 12.76
C LYS A 133 -21.67 15.84 11.70
N VAL A 134 -21.97 14.61 12.10
CA VAL A 134 -22.36 13.52 11.18
C VAL A 134 -23.72 13.78 10.53
N LEU A 135 -24.67 14.35 11.28
CA LEU A 135 -26.04 14.53 10.80
C LEU A 135 -26.25 15.79 9.96
N PHE A 136 -25.61 16.90 10.31
CA PHE A 136 -26.04 18.22 9.83
C PHE A 136 -24.97 19.02 9.09
N LEU A 137 -23.71 18.60 9.11
CA LEU A 137 -22.60 19.46 8.68
C LEU A 137 -21.74 18.80 7.61
N ASN A 138 -21.27 19.62 6.68
CA ASN A 138 -20.34 19.22 5.64
C ASN A 138 -18.93 18.96 6.23
N PRO A 139 -18.10 18.15 5.54
CA PRO A 139 -16.78 17.73 6.05
C PRO A 139 -15.71 18.84 6.16
N GLU A 140 -15.97 20.07 5.70
CA GLU A 140 -14.99 21.17 5.66
C GLU A 140 -14.45 21.59 7.04
N LYS A 141 -13.13 21.54 7.27
CA LYS A 141 -12.52 21.85 8.58
C LYS A 141 -12.41 23.36 8.88
N THR A 142 -13.53 24.03 9.15
CA THR A 142 -13.58 25.47 9.51
C THR A 142 -13.95 25.72 10.98
N ILE A 143 -13.51 26.87 11.52
CA ILE A 143 -13.87 27.31 12.88
C ILE A 143 -15.38 27.59 12.98
N SER A 144 -15.98 28.16 11.92
CA SER A 144 -17.42 28.40 11.83
C SER A 144 -18.21 27.10 11.93
N ARG A 145 -17.80 26.04 11.22
CA ARG A 145 -18.37 24.69 11.37
C ARG A 145 -18.24 24.20 12.82
N LYS A 146 -17.08 24.39 13.44
CA LYS A 146 -16.87 23.93 14.83
C LYS A 146 -17.79 24.63 15.83
N LEU A 147 -18.10 25.91 15.60
CA LEU A 147 -19.09 26.65 16.38
C LEU A 147 -20.52 26.15 16.10
N LYS A 148 -20.86 25.88 14.83
CA LYS A 148 -22.15 25.24 14.47
C LYS A 148 -22.32 23.87 15.14
N GLU A 149 -21.29 23.03 15.20
CA GLU A 149 -21.30 21.75 15.93
C GLU A 149 -21.65 21.95 17.41
N ALA A 150 -21.03 22.94 18.06
CA ALA A 150 -21.26 23.22 19.47
C ALA A 150 -22.70 23.70 19.75
N LEU A 151 -23.23 24.57 18.88
CA LEU A 151 -24.61 25.06 18.99
C LEU A 151 -25.64 23.95 18.76
N LEU A 152 -25.45 23.13 17.71
CA LEU A 152 -26.30 21.99 17.44
C LEU A 152 -26.23 20.95 18.56
N ALA A 153 -25.05 20.69 19.13
CA ALA A 153 -24.91 19.79 20.27
C ALA A 153 -25.73 20.26 21.48
N LEU A 154 -25.70 21.57 21.79
CA LEU A 154 -26.54 22.15 22.85
C LEU A 154 -28.04 22.03 22.55
N GLN A 155 -28.44 22.14 21.29
CA GLN A 155 -29.85 21.98 20.89
C GLN A 155 -30.30 20.52 20.98
N ILE A 156 -29.49 19.57 20.52
CA ILE A 156 -29.75 18.13 20.60
C ILE A 156 -29.94 17.72 22.08
N GLU A 157 -29.07 18.17 22.98
CA GLU A 157 -29.12 17.84 24.41
C GLU A 157 -30.28 18.47 25.18
N ARG A 158 -30.90 19.52 24.63
CA ARG A 158 -32.15 20.05 25.18
C ARG A 158 -33.36 19.22 24.78
N ARG A 159 -33.27 18.48 23.67
CA ARG A 159 -34.41 17.79 23.05
C ARG A 159 -34.42 16.29 23.31
N TYR A 160 -33.24 15.69 23.44
CA TYR A 160 -33.02 14.26 23.61
C TYR A 160 -32.27 13.96 24.91
N ARG A 161 -32.60 12.84 25.54
CA ARG A 161 -31.91 12.29 26.70
C ARG A 161 -30.56 11.70 26.28
N LYS A 162 -29.65 11.53 27.24
CA LYS A 162 -28.30 10.98 27.00
C LYS A 162 -28.32 9.63 26.31
N ASP A 163 -29.20 8.74 26.74
CA ASP A 163 -29.33 7.42 26.16
C ASP A 163 -29.85 7.50 24.72
N GLU A 164 -30.86 8.35 24.44
CA GLU A 164 -31.34 8.59 23.07
C GLU A 164 -30.24 9.15 22.16
N ILE A 165 -29.41 10.07 22.67
CA ILE A 165 -28.26 10.63 21.94
C ILE A 165 -27.23 9.53 21.65
N LEU A 166 -26.94 8.68 22.64
CA LEU A 166 -26.01 7.56 22.47
C LEU A 166 -26.56 6.56 21.44
N THR A 167 -27.84 6.22 21.48
CA THR A 167 -28.51 5.35 20.48
C THR A 167 -28.40 5.94 19.08
N LEU A 168 -28.72 7.23 18.93
CA LEU A 168 -28.59 7.93 17.64
C LEU A 168 -27.14 7.91 17.15
N TYR A 169 -26.18 8.18 18.03
CA TYR A 169 -24.77 8.13 17.70
C TYR A 169 -24.32 6.75 17.23
N LEU A 170 -24.64 5.70 18.00
CA LEU A 170 -24.24 4.33 17.69
C LEU A 170 -24.89 3.81 16.41
N ASN A 171 -26.06 4.30 16.02
CA ASN A 171 -26.71 3.92 14.75
C ASN A 171 -26.25 4.76 13.54
N GLN A 172 -25.59 5.91 13.75
CA GLN A 172 -25.27 6.85 12.66
C GLN A 172 -23.78 6.98 12.37
N ILE A 173 -22.91 6.71 13.35
CA ILE A 173 -21.48 6.92 13.21
C ILE A 173 -20.88 6.04 12.10
N TYR A 174 -20.00 6.61 11.29
CA TYR A 174 -19.25 5.84 10.29
C TYR A 174 -18.13 5.06 10.97
N LEU A 175 -18.07 3.77 10.69
CA LEU A 175 -17.14 2.81 11.29
C LEU A 175 -16.25 2.15 10.24
N GLY A 176 -16.15 2.71 9.03
CA GLY A 176 -15.25 2.25 7.97
C GLY A 176 -15.88 1.22 7.04
N GLY A 177 -15.33 1.11 5.82
CA GLY A 177 -15.72 0.07 4.85
C GLY A 177 -17.19 0.10 4.41
N GLY A 178 -17.87 1.25 4.49
CA GLY A 178 -19.30 1.40 4.20
C GLY A 178 -20.24 1.12 5.39
N ALA A 179 -19.70 0.75 6.57
CA ALA A 179 -20.50 0.48 7.76
C ALA A 179 -20.88 1.80 8.47
N TYR A 180 -22.16 2.16 8.40
CA TYR A 180 -22.75 3.22 9.19
C TYR A 180 -23.58 2.60 10.32
N GLY A 181 -23.17 2.85 11.55
CA GLY A 181 -23.76 2.28 12.75
C GLY A 181 -23.15 0.96 13.19
N VAL A 182 -23.26 0.67 14.49
CA VAL A 182 -22.61 -0.48 15.15
C VAL A 182 -23.12 -1.83 14.66
N GLU A 183 -24.38 -1.94 14.27
CA GLU A 183 -24.96 -3.17 13.71
C GLU A 183 -24.34 -3.50 12.34
N ALA A 184 -24.26 -2.50 11.45
CA ALA A 184 -23.60 -2.66 10.16
C ALA A 184 -22.12 -2.99 10.32
N ALA A 185 -21.44 -2.46 11.35
CA ALA A 185 -20.05 -2.78 11.65
C ALA A 185 -19.89 -4.19 12.23
N ALA A 186 -20.78 -4.61 13.15
CA ALA A 186 -20.79 -5.96 13.70
C ALA A 186 -20.94 -7.00 12.59
N ASN A 187 -21.92 -6.79 11.72
CA ASN A 187 -22.17 -7.67 10.57
C ASN A 187 -21.02 -7.60 9.57
N GLY A 188 -20.58 -6.38 9.22
CA GLY A 188 -19.55 -6.16 8.21
C GLY A 188 -18.15 -6.66 8.58
N TYR A 189 -17.77 -6.60 9.86
CA TYR A 189 -16.45 -7.05 10.31
C TYR A 189 -16.43 -8.45 10.90
N PHE A 190 -17.50 -8.87 11.59
CA PHE A 190 -17.54 -10.13 12.33
C PHE A 190 -18.62 -11.09 11.86
N GLY A 191 -19.54 -10.67 10.97
CA GLY A 191 -20.63 -11.51 10.49
C GLY A 191 -21.63 -11.84 11.59
N LYS A 192 -21.70 -10.99 12.62
CA LYS A 192 -22.53 -11.14 13.81
C LYS A 192 -23.50 -9.98 13.94
N HIS A 193 -24.58 -10.19 14.65
CA HIS A 193 -25.38 -9.09 15.17
C HIS A 193 -24.67 -8.40 16.34
N VAL A 194 -24.99 -7.13 16.60
CA VAL A 194 -24.33 -6.33 17.63
C VAL A 194 -24.43 -6.94 19.02
N TRP A 195 -25.56 -7.61 19.34
CA TRP A 195 -25.79 -8.25 20.64
C TRP A 195 -24.93 -9.49 20.88
N GLU A 196 -24.29 -10.05 19.84
CA GLU A 196 -23.43 -11.23 19.92
C GLU A 196 -21.95 -10.89 20.13
N LEU A 197 -21.60 -9.59 20.15
CA LEU A 197 -20.21 -9.15 20.21
C LEU A 197 -19.56 -9.41 21.57
N GLY A 198 -18.35 -9.97 21.52
CA GLY A 198 -17.49 -10.12 22.68
C GLY A 198 -16.79 -8.82 23.09
N LEU A 199 -16.13 -8.81 24.25
CA LEU A 199 -15.39 -7.66 24.77
C LEU A 199 -14.32 -7.13 23.79
N ALA A 200 -13.52 -8.02 23.20
CA ALA A 200 -12.47 -7.64 22.26
C ALA A 200 -13.04 -7.03 20.96
N GLU A 201 -14.17 -7.55 20.47
CA GLU A 201 -14.86 -7.06 19.28
C GLU A 201 -15.53 -5.70 19.55
N CYS A 202 -16.17 -5.54 20.71
CA CYS A 202 -16.72 -4.26 21.18
C CYS A 202 -15.62 -3.20 21.27
N ALA A 203 -14.46 -3.54 21.85
CA ALA A 203 -13.32 -2.63 21.96
C ALA A 203 -12.73 -2.26 20.59
N LEU A 204 -12.75 -3.18 19.62
CA LEU A 204 -12.33 -2.89 18.24
C LEU A 204 -13.25 -1.85 17.62
N ILE A 205 -14.57 -2.10 17.61
CA ILE A 205 -15.57 -1.19 17.03
C ILE A 205 -15.50 0.19 17.69
N ALA A 206 -15.41 0.24 19.02
CA ALA A 206 -15.30 1.49 19.76
C ALA A 206 -14.00 2.27 19.48
N GLY A 207 -12.99 1.61 18.92
CA GLY A 207 -11.74 2.24 18.50
C GLY A 207 -11.80 2.95 17.15
N LEU A 208 -12.78 2.62 16.31
CA LEU A 208 -12.89 3.06 14.91
C LEU A 208 -13.31 4.52 14.72
N PRO A 209 -14.24 5.14 15.49
CA PRO A 209 -14.74 6.49 15.22
C PRO A 209 -13.65 7.56 15.04
N ARG A 210 -12.55 7.47 15.78
CA ARG A 210 -11.41 8.39 15.68
C ARG A 210 -10.75 8.42 14.30
N GLY A 211 -10.79 7.31 13.58
CA GLY A 211 -10.17 7.16 12.27
C GLY A 211 -10.67 5.89 11.59
N PRO A 212 -11.91 5.90 11.05
CA PRO A 212 -12.58 4.68 10.61
C PRO A 212 -11.79 3.91 9.55
N THR A 213 -11.25 4.61 8.55
CA THR A 213 -10.39 4.01 7.51
C THR A 213 -9.01 3.65 8.05
N PHE A 214 -8.40 4.52 8.87
CA PHE A 214 -7.04 4.35 9.38
C PHE A 214 -6.89 3.16 10.34
N TYR A 215 -7.88 2.96 11.21
CA TYR A 215 -7.92 1.86 12.18
C TYR A 215 -8.74 0.66 11.68
N SER A 216 -9.21 0.68 10.43
CA SER A 216 -10.00 -0.42 9.88
C SER A 216 -9.18 -1.71 9.84
N PRO A 217 -9.71 -2.82 10.37
CA PRO A 217 -9.04 -4.11 10.32
C PRO A 217 -8.94 -4.68 8.88
N LEU A 218 -9.71 -4.14 7.93
CA LEU A 218 -9.63 -4.51 6.51
C LEU A 218 -8.41 -3.90 5.80
N ILE A 219 -7.90 -2.78 6.32
CA ILE A 219 -6.76 -2.06 5.74
C ILE A 219 -5.47 -2.45 6.44
N ASN A 220 -5.47 -2.50 7.78
CA ASN A 220 -4.29 -2.85 8.56
C ASN A 220 -4.69 -3.44 9.92
N GLN A 221 -4.50 -4.75 10.06
CA GLN A 221 -4.87 -5.49 11.27
C GLN A 221 -4.04 -5.08 12.49
N ASP A 222 -2.74 -4.82 12.32
CA ASP A 222 -1.87 -4.46 13.45
C ASP A 222 -2.26 -3.13 14.10
N ARG A 223 -2.60 -2.13 13.28
CA ARG A 223 -3.14 -0.85 13.76
C ARG A 223 -4.48 -1.04 14.45
N ALA A 224 -5.34 -1.88 13.88
CA ALA A 224 -6.65 -2.18 14.44
C ALA A 224 -6.53 -2.89 15.81
N VAL A 225 -5.63 -3.89 15.93
CA VAL A 225 -5.32 -4.59 17.19
C VAL A 225 -4.69 -3.66 18.23
N SER A 226 -3.75 -2.81 17.81
CA SER A 226 -3.15 -1.80 18.69
C SER A 226 -4.20 -0.81 19.21
N ARG A 227 -5.13 -0.39 18.34
CA ARG A 227 -6.24 0.50 18.71
C ARG A 227 -7.24 -0.19 19.65
N ARG A 228 -7.57 -1.46 19.40
CA ARG A 228 -8.38 -2.31 20.29
C ARG A 228 -7.75 -2.39 21.68
N ALA A 229 -6.45 -2.66 21.78
CA ALA A 229 -5.74 -2.72 23.05
C ALA A 229 -5.78 -1.39 23.83
N PHE A 230 -5.69 -0.26 23.13
CA PHE A 230 -5.86 1.06 23.74
C PHE A 230 -7.26 1.25 24.34
N VAL A 231 -8.32 0.82 23.63
CA VAL A 231 -9.70 0.89 24.13
C VAL A 231 -9.91 -0.05 25.33
N LEU A 232 -9.37 -1.26 25.28
CA LEU A 232 -9.39 -2.20 26.41
C LEU A 232 -8.72 -1.59 27.65
N ARG A 233 -7.60 -0.87 27.48
CA ARG A 233 -6.94 -0.17 28.59
C ARG A 233 -7.83 0.93 29.16
N ASN A 234 -8.51 1.71 28.32
CA ASN A 234 -9.45 2.73 28.79
C ASN A 234 -10.57 2.12 29.64
N LEU A 235 -11.13 0.98 29.22
CA LEU A 235 -12.18 0.29 29.98
C LEU A 235 -11.69 -0.13 31.37
N LEU A 236 -10.46 -0.66 31.45
CA LEU A 236 -9.84 -1.04 32.72
C LEU A 236 -9.59 0.18 33.61
N ASP A 237 -9.01 1.26 33.06
CA ASP A 237 -8.69 2.48 33.81
C ASP A 237 -9.95 3.14 34.40
N THR A 238 -11.10 2.97 33.75
CA THR A 238 -12.41 3.43 34.22
C THR A 238 -13.13 2.44 35.14
N GLY A 239 -12.57 1.24 35.34
CA GLY A 239 -13.14 0.19 36.19
C GLY A 239 -14.32 -0.57 35.57
N TYR A 240 -14.54 -0.49 34.26
CA TYR A 240 -15.62 -1.21 33.58
C TYR A 240 -15.31 -2.69 33.35
N ILE A 241 -14.03 -3.07 33.36
CA ILE A 241 -13.57 -4.47 33.25
C ILE A 241 -12.50 -4.75 34.31
N THR A 242 -12.29 -6.03 34.63
CA THR A 242 -11.21 -6.47 35.53
C THR A 242 -9.88 -6.66 34.80
N GLU A 243 -8.79 -6.76 35.54
CA GLU A 243 -7.46 -7.05 34.97
C GLU A 243 -7.47 -8.42 34.25
N GLU A 244 -8.16 -9.43 34.78
CA GLU A 244 -8.27 -10.75 34.14
C GLU A 244 -8.97 -10.65 32.78
N GLN A 245 -10.10 -9.91 32.71
CA GLN A 245 -10.82 -9.68 31.46
C GLN A 245 -9.97 -8.92 30.44
N TYR A 246 -9.21 -7.91 30.89
CA TYR A 246 -8.27 -7.17 30.06
C TYR A 246 -7.19 -8.11 29.47
N GLN A 247 -6.55 -8.92 30.31
CA GLN A 247 -5.49 -9.84 29.87
C GLN A 247 -5.99 -10.90 28.89
N GLN A 248 -7.22 -11.38 29.06
CA GLN A 248 -7.86 -12.32 28.14
C GLN A 248 -8.18 -11.65 26.80
N ALA A 249 -8.83 -10.48 26.81
CA ALA A 249 -9.28 -9.79 25.60
C ALA A 249 -8.11 -9.26 24.74
N VAL A 250 -6.99 -8.87 25.35
CA VAL A 250 -5.80 -8.42 24.60
C VAL A 250 -5.17 -9.56 23.81
N LYS A 251 -5.19 -10.79 24.35
CA LYS A 251 -4.63 -11.99 23.72
C LYS A 251 -5.54 -12.63 22.67
N GLU A 252 -6.81 -12.22 22.62
CA GLU A 252 -7.78 -12.78 21.68
C GLU A 252 -7.40 -12.43 20.23
N PRO A 253 -7.26 -13.43 19.33
CA PRO A 253 -6.90 -13.18 17.94
C PRO A 253 -8.03 -12.47 17.21
N LEU A 254 -7.69 -11.52 16.34
CA LEU A 254 -8.67 -10.86 15.48
C LEU A 254 -9.15 -11.84 14.40
N ARG A 255 -10.44 -12.16 14.41
CA ARG A 255 -11.09 -13.00 13.40
C ARG A 255 -12.13 -12.18 12.67
N LEU A 256 -11.89 -11.90 11.40
CA LEU A 256 -12.83 -11.17 10.55
C LEU A 256 -13.76 -12.15 9.84
N ALA A 257 -15.00 -11.72 9.59
CA ALA A 257 -15.93 -12.49 8.78
C ALA A 257 -15.45 -12.61 7.33
N SER A 258 -15.69 -13.79 6.78
CA SER A 258 -15.62 -14.02 5.33
C SER A 258 -16.81 -13.29 4.70
N ARG A 259 -16.54 -12.21 3.97
CA ARG A 259 -17.59 -11.50 3.23
C ARG A 259 -17.73 -12.16 1.86
N SER A 260 -18.96 -12.53 1.51
CA SER A 260 -19.27 -12.98 0.14
C SER A 260 -18.89 -11.87 -0.83
N SER A 261 -17.99 -12.21 -1.76
CA SER A 261 -17.64 -11.34 -2.88
C SER A 261 -18.41 -11.72 -4.13
N ALA A 262 -19.44 -12.57 -3.99
CA ALA A 262 -20.20 -13.14 -5.09
C ALA A 262 -20.64 -12.04 -6.06
N GLY A 263 -20.09 -12.10 -7.29
CA GLY A 263 -20.36 -11.13 -8.36
C GLY A 263 -19.34 -10.00 -8.52
N THR A 264 -18.41 -9.77 -7.57
CA THR A 264 -17.35 -8.76 -7.70
C THR A 264 -16.16 -9.34 -8.48
N MET A 265 -15.87 -8.78 -9.65
CA MET A 265 -14.80 -9.27 -10.55
C MET A 265 -13.39 -9.10 -9.95
N ALA A 266 -13.15 -7.98 -9.29
CA ALA A 266 -11.82 -7.57 -8.81
C ALA A 266 -11.84 -7.10 -7.34
N PRO A 267 -12.18 -7.98 -6.37
CA PRO A 267 -12.44 -7.54 -5.00
C PRO A 267 -11.21 -6.96 -4.29
N TYR A 268 -10.00 -7.48 -4.55
CA TYR A 268 -8.76 -6.91 -4.03
C TYR A 268 -8.50 -5.49 -4.55
N PHE A 269 -8.79 -5.26 -5.83
CA PHE A 269 -8.67 -3.95 -6.46
C PHE A 269 -9.70 -2.96 -5.90
N VAL A 270 -10.96 -3.38 -5.78
CA VAL A 270 -12.02 -2.55 -5.16
C VAL A 270 -11.64 -2.17 -3.73
N SER A 271 -11.06 -3.10 -2.97
CA SER A 271 -10.55 -2.82 -1.62
C SER A 271 -9.34 -1.88 -1.61
N PHE A 272 -8.53 -1.88 -2.66
CA PHE A 272 -7.36 -1.01 -2.81
C PHE A 272 -7.75 0.44 -3.14
N VAL A 273 -8.71 0.64 -4.05
CA VAL A 273 -9.14 2.00 -4.46
C VAL A 273 -10.10 2.65 -3.46
N ARG A 274 -10.83 1.85 -2.65
CA ARG A 274 -11.79 2.35 -1.66
C ARG A 274 -11.20 3.42 -0.72
N PRO A 275 -10.10 3.18 0.03
CA PRO A 275 -9.56 4.20 0.94
C PRO A 275 -9.09 5.46 0.20
N GLN A 276 -8.60 5.34 -1.03
CA GLN A 276 -8.21 6.49 -1.85
C GLN A 276 -9.44 7.34 -2.22
N LEU A 277 -10.54 6.69 -2.60
CA LEU A 277 -11.80 7.36 -2.92
C LEU A 277 -12.46 7.98 -1.68
N GLU A 278 -12.36 7.34 -0.51
CA GLU A 278 -12.81 7.91 0.76
C GLU A 278 -12.03 9.19 1.09
N GLU A 279 -10.72 9.21 0.83
CA GLU A 279 -9.87 10.39 1.03
C GLU A 279 -10.20 11.53 0.03
N ILE A 280 -10.39 11.19 -1.25
CA ILE A 280 -10.64 12.16 -2.33
C ILE A 280 -12.06 12.76 -2.22
N LEU A 281 -13.07 11.91 -2.06
CA LEU A 281 -14.49 12.29 -2.19
C LEU A 281 -15.18 12.52 -0.83
N GLY A 282 -14.62 11.95 0.24
CA GLY A 282 -15.31 11.83 1.52
C GLY A 282 -16.34 10.70 1.53
N GLU A 283 -16.57 10.17 2.72
CA GLU A 283 -17.42 9.00 2.96
C GLU A 283 -18.88 9.23 2.52
N ASN A 284 -19.42 10.42 2.76
CA ASN A 284 -20.82 10.73 2.44
C ASN A 284 -21.07 10.70 0.92
N LEU A 285 -20.21 11.36 0.14
CA LEU A 285 -20.33 11.42 -1.31
C LEU A 285 -20.07 10.04 -1.93
N LEU A 286 -19.07 9.30 -1.44
CA LEU A 286 -18.76 7.97 -1.93
C LEU A 286 -19.91 6.97 -1.76
N TYR A 287 -20.52 6.92 -0.56
CA TYR A 287 -21.50 5.89 -0.22
C TYR A 287 -22.96 6.30 -0.47
N ARG A 288 -23.26 7.59 -0.63
CA ARG A 288 -24.63 8.09 -0.81
C ARG A 288 -24.84 8.91 -2.08
N GLY A 289 -23.76 9.30 -2.76
CA GLY A 289 -23.80 10.22 -3.91
C GLY A 289 -24.30 9.62 -5.22
N GLY A 290 -24.40 8.28 -5.33
CA GLY A 290 -24.80 7.63 -6.58
C GLY A 290 -23.83 7.90 -7.73
N LEU A 291 -22.53 7.85 -7.45
CA LEU A 291 -21.49 8.22 -8.41
C LEU A 291 -21.23 7.10 -9.42
N THR A 292 -20.62 7.46 -10.55
CA THR A 292 -20.00 6.49 -11.46
C THR A 292 -18.50 6.69 -11.45
N ILE A 293 -17.75 5.67 -11.06
CA ILE A 293 -16.30 5.69 -10.94
C ILE A 293 -15.72 4.83 -12.05
N GLN A 294 -15.09 5.47 -13.03
CA GLN A 294 -14.38 4.79 -14.11
C GLN A 294 -13.01 4.35 -13.61
N THR A 295 -12.72 3.06 -13.68
CA THR A 295 -11.45 2.47 -13.20
C THR A 295 -10.58 1.97 -14.36
N THR A 296 -9.38 1.51 -14.02
CA THR A 296 -8.36 1.07 -14.99
C THR A 296 -8.38 -0.42 -15.30
N ILE A 297 -9.16 -1.22 -14.54
CA ILE A 297 -9.17 -2.68 -14.64
C ILE A 297 -9.70 -3.14 -16.00
N LYS A 298 -8.93 -3.99 -16.67
CA LYS A 298 -9.38 -4.71 -17.86
C LYS A 298 -9.92 -6.07 -17.44
N GLU A 299 -11.17 -6.35 -17.78
CA GLU A 299 -11.86 -7.56 -17.31
C GLU A 299 -11.16 -8.86 -17.70
N HIS A 300 -10.79 -8.98 -18.99
CA HIS A 300 -10.14 -10.18 -19.48
C HIS A 300 -8.79 -10.42 -18.78
N TRP A 301 -8.00 -9.35 -18.59
CA TRP A 301 -6.68 -9.44 -17.95
C TRP A 301 -6.81 -9.84 -16.48
N GLN A 302 -7.80 -9.28 -15.78
CA GLN A 302 -8.11 -9.63 -14.39
C GLN A 302 -8.51 -11.11 -14.27
N GLY A 303 -9.36 -11.61 -15.19
CA GLY A 303 -9.76 -13.01 -15.25
C GLY A 303 -8.57 -13.94 -15.48
N VAL A 304 -7.73 -13.63 -16.47
CA VAL A 304 -6.50 -14.38 -16.79
C VAL A 304 -5.54 -14.40 -15.60
N ALA A 305 -5.30 -13.26 -14.95
CA ALA A 305 -4.41 -13.16 -13.80
C ALA A 305 -4.89 -14.04 -12.63
N LYS A 306 -6.21 -14.02 -12.35
CA LYS A 306 -6.83 -14.85 -11.31
C LYS A 306 -6.68 -16.34 -11.62
N GLU A 307 -7.06 -16.75 -12.83
CA GLU A 307 -7.01 -18.14 -13.27
C GLU A 307 -5.57 -18.68 -13.26
N ALA A 308 -4.63 -17.92 -13.83
CA ALA A 308 -3.21 -18.31 -13.89
C ALA A 308 -2.62 -18.49 -12.48
N LEU A 309 -2.92 -17.58 -11.56
CA LEU A 309 -2.46 -17.68 -10.17
C LEU A 309 -3.06 -18.91 -9.48
N GLN A 310 -4.37 -19.13 -9.61
CA GLN A 310 -5.05 -20.29 -9.02
C GLN A 310 -4.47 -21.61 -9.54
N ASN A 311 -4.27 -21.73 -10.84
CA ASN A 311 -3.68 -22.91 -11.46
C ASN A 311 -2.22 -23.13 -11.04
N GLY A 312 -1.41 -22.07 -10.97
CA GLY A 312 -0.02 -22.17 -10.53
C GLY A 312 0.12 -22.59 -9.07
N LEU A 313 -0.76 -22.07 -8.21
CA LEU A 313 -0.81 -22.42 -6.79
C LEU A 313 -1.30 -23.86 -6.57
N ALA A 314 -2.31 -24.31 -7.32
CA ALA A 314 -2.75 -25.71 -7.31
C ALA A 314 -1.66 -26.67 -7.81
N ALA A 315 -0.94 -26.29 -8.86
CA ALA A 315 0.19 -27.06 -9.36
C ALA A 315 1.34 -27.13 -8.35
N LEU A 316 1.59 -26.08 -7.56
CA LEU A 316 2.55 -26.11 -6.47
C LEU A 316 2.12 -27.09 -5.38
N GLU A 317 0.88 -27.01 -4.92
CA GLU A 317 0.36 -27.94 -3.91
C GLU A 317 0.40 -29.39 -4.37
N ALA A 318 0.06 -29.66 -5.64
CA ALA A 318 0.13 -31.01 -6.19
C ALA A 318 1.53 -31.63 -6.14
N ARG A 319 2.60 -30.81 -6.22
CA ARG A 319 4.00 -31.27 -6.11
C ARG A 319 4.42 -31.60 -4.67
N HIS A 320 3.75 -30.99 -3.68
CA HIS A 320 4.12 -31.07 -2.26
C HIS A 320 3.05 -31.79 -1.41
N ARG A 321 2.07 -32.42 -2.05
CA ARG A 321 0.91 -33.08 -1.41
C ARG A 321 1.31 -34.23 -0.47
N THR A 322 2.54 -34.73 -0.56
CA THR A 322 3.08 -35.82 0.26
C THR A 322 3.86 -35.36 1.49
N GLU A 323 4.12 -34.06 1.67
CA GLU A 323 5.07 -33.57 2.69
C GLU A 323 4.50 -32.89 3.93
N ASP A 324 3.19 -32.65 4.07
CA ASP A 324 2.59 -32.33 5.39
C ASP A 324 1.06 -32.14 5.33
N GLU A 325 0.30 -33.09 5.87
CA GLU A 325 -1.08 -32.87 6.31
C GLU A 325 -1.07 -31.95 7.54
N GLY A 326 -0.99 -30.63 7.31
CA GLY A 326 -0.94 -29.63 8.39
C GLY A 326 -0.19 -28.33 8.05
N THR A 327 0.45 -28.24 6.89
CA THR A 327 1.17 -27.02 6.50
C THR A 327 0.26 -25.92 5.97
N GLU A 328 0.64 -24.68 6.29
CA GLU A 328 0.05 -23.46 5.76
C GLU A 328 0.03 -23.46 4.22
N GLN A 329 -1.13 -23.18 3.62
CA GLN A 329 -1.29 -23.15 2.18
C GLN A 329 -0.48 -22.02 1.53
N PRO A 330 0.19 -22.28 0.40
CA PRO A 330 0.96 -21.27 -0.32
C PRO A 330 0.03 -20.21 -0.91
N GLN A 331 0.26 -18.95 -0.61
CA GLN A 331 -0.45 -17.79 -1.18
C GLN A 331 0.27 -17.26 -2.41
N GLY A 332 -0.36 -16.30 -3.09
CA GLY A 332 0.29 -15.55 -4.16
C GLY A 332 -0.43 -14.26 -4.50
N ALA A 333 0.19 -13.45 -5.34
CA ALA A 333 -0.32 -12.16 -5.79
C ALA A 333 0.16 -11.86 -7.22
N VAL A 334 -0.64 -11.09 -7.95
CA VAL A 334 -0.35 -10.64 -9.32
C VAL A 334 -0.70 -9.16 -9.46
N ILE A 335 0.19 -8.40 -10.08
CA ILE A 335 -0.06 -7.03 -10.55
C ILE A 335 0.27 -6.97 -12.04
N ILE A 336 -0.61 -6.34 -12.82
CA ILE A 336 -0.33 -5.94 -14.21
C ILE A 336 -0.48 -4.42 -14.30
N LEU A 337 0.61 -3.75 -14.69
CA LEU A 337 0.65 -2.31 -14.95
C LEU A 337 0.77 -2.07 -16.46
N ASP A 338 0.10 -1.03 -16.93
CA ASP A 338 0.43 -0.40 -18.20
C ASP A 338 1.79 0.31 -18.08
N ALA A 339 2.73 0.00 -18.97
CA ALA A 339 4.11 0.48 -18.84
C ALA A 339 4.20 2.00 -18.93
N HIS A 340 3.45 2.61 -19.84
CA HIS A 340 3.55 4.05 -20.11
C HIS A 340 2.73 4.91 -19.17
N THR A 341 1.56 4.43 -18.76
CA THR A 341 0.60 5.24 -17.98
C THR A 341 0.59 4.92 -16.48
N GLY A 342 1.20 3.82 -16.05
CA GLY A 342 1.12 3.33 -14.67
C GLY A 342 -0.26 2.80 -14.27
N MET A 343 -1.21 2.75 -15.20
CA MET A 343 -2.56 2.26 -14.92
C MET A 343 -2.53 0.79 -14.50
N ILE A 344 -3.18 0.47 -13.38
CA ILE A 344 -3.32 -0.90 -12.90
C ILE A 344 -4.38 -1.61 -13.75
N ARG A 345 -3.94 -2.51 -14.64
CA ARG A 345 -4.83 -3.26 -15.54
C ARG A 345 -5.41 -4.51 -14.91
N ALA A 346 -4.69 -5.12 -13.97
CA ALA A 346 -5.17 -6.22 -13.14
C ALA A 346 -4.49 -6.24 -11.77
N MET A 347 -5.24 -6.64 -10.73
CA MET A 347 -4.73 -6.82 -9.37
C MET A 347 -5.37 -8.04 -8.71
N VAL A 348 -4.55 -9.02 -8.34
CA VAL A 348 -4.93 -10.21 -7.57
C VAL A 348 -4.09 -10.23 -6.30
N GLY A 349 -4.74 -10.12 -5.13
CA GLY A 349 -4.06 -10.02 -3.84
C GLY A 349 -3.96 -11.33 -3.05
N GLY A 350 -4.48 -12.44 -3.59
CA GLY A 350 -4.54 -13.72 -2.90
C GLY A 350 -5.35 -14.77 -3.66
N ARG A 351 -5.35 -16.00 -3.16
CA ARG A 351 -6.05 -17.16 -3.74
C ARG A 351 -7.55 -16.97 -3.88
N ASN A 352 -8.16 -16.55 -2.78
CA ASN A 352 -9.59 -16.39 -2.63
C ASN A 352 -9.82 -15.23 -1.65
N TYR A 353 -10.51 -14.20 -2.13
CA TYR A 353 -10.81 -13.01 -1.35
C TYR A 353 -11.74 -13.32 -0.17
N GLU A 354 -12.63 -14.30 -0.33
CA GLU A 354 -13.61 -14.66 0.70
C GLU A 354 -12.91 -15.31 1.89
N SER A 355 -11.92 -16.16 1.66
CA SER A 355 -11.15 -16.77 2.76
C SER A 355 -10.10 -15.82 3.35
N SER A 356 -9.56 -14.89 2.55
CA SER A 356 -8.54 -13.94 2.99
C SER A 356 -8.64 -12.62 2.23
N GLN A 357 -9.03 -11.55 2.91
CA GLN A 357 -9.12 -10.20 2.33
C GLN A 357 -7.78 -9.45 2.34
N CYS A 358 -6.71 -10.06 2.87
CA CYS A 358 -5.37 -9.48 2.87
C CYS A 358 -4.87 -9.32 1.44
N ASN A 359 -4.68 -8.07 1.00
CA ASN A 359 -4.22 -7.78 -0.35
C ASN A 359 -2.70 -7.87 -0.40
N ARG A 360 -2.16 -9.06 -0.67
CA ARG A 360 -0.71 -9.30 -0.68
C ARG A 360 0.03 -8.55 -1.77
N ALA A 361 -0.66 -8.03 -2.78
CA ALA A 361 -0.05 -7.20 -3.79
C ALA A 361 0.40 -5.82 -3.27
N THR A 362 -0.24 -5.32 -2.20
CA THR A 362 -0.04 -3.95 -1.67
C THR A 362 0.20 -3.88 -0.16
N GLN A 363 -0.15 -4.94 0.58
CA GLN A 363 -0.08 -4.98 2.04
C GLN A 363 0.99 -5.95 2.56
N ALA A 364 1.44 -6.92 1.74
CA ALA A 364 2.47 -7.87 2.13
C ALA A 364 3.85 -7.31 1.75
N TYR A 365 4.61 -6.90 2.77
CA TYR A 365 6.02 -6.58 2.65
C TYR A 365 6.79 -7.90 2.61
N ARG A 366 7.47 -8.17 1.49
CA ARG A 366 8.21 -9.41 1.27
C ARG A 366 9.58 -9.10 0.69
N GLN A 367 10.53 -9.98 0.97
CA GLN A 367 11.86 -9.86 0.39
C GLN A 367 11.78 -10.15 -1.13
N PRO A 368 12.17 -9.19 -2.00
CA PRO A 368 12.16 -9.39 -3.44
C PRO A 368 13.25 -10.38 -3.91
N GLY A 369 14.23 -10.68 -3.05
CA GLY A 369 15.34 -11.54 -3.40
C GLY A 369 16.14 -10.99 -4.60
N SER A 370 16.56 -11.89 -5.49
CA SER A 370 17.24 -11.52 -6.74
C SER A 370 16.45 -10.61 -7.69
N ALA A 371 15.14 -10.39 -7.49
CA ALA A 371 14.39 -9.42 -8.28
C ALA A 371 14.77 -7.96 -7.96
N PHE A 372 15.53 -7.71 -6.89
CA PHE A 372 16.09 -6.38 -6.60
C PHE A 372 17.33 -6.05 -7.45
N LYS A 373 18.06 -7.05 -7.95
CA LYS A 373 19.34 -6.86 -8.66
C LYS A 373 19.23 -5.86 -9.81
N PRO A 374 18.20 -5.87 -10.68
CA PRO A 374 18.12 -4.91 -11.79
C PRO A 374 18.18 -3.44 -11.36
N ILE A 375 17.75 -3.10 -10.14
CA ILE A 375 17.86 -1.73 -9.61
C ILE A 375 19.33 -1.34 -9.40
N ILE A 376 20.16 -2.26 -8.92
CA ILE A 376 21.60 -2.05 -8.72
C ILE A 376 22.29 -1.91 -10.06
N TYR A 377 21.96 -2.78 -11.02
CA TYR A 377 22.54 -2.74 -12.37
C TYR A 377 22.09 -1.48 -13.12
N ALA A 378 20.83 -1.06 -13.00
CA ALA A 378 20.35 0.21 -13.54
C ALA A 378 21.17 1.39 -13.01
N TYR A 379 21.41 1.44 -11.70
CA TYR A 379 22.24 2.47 -11.09
C TYR A 379 23.70 2.39 -11.58
N ALA A 380 24.25 1.19 -11.77
CA ALA A 380 25.59 1.00 -12.32
C ALA A 380 25.71 1.60 -13.73
N LEU A 381 24.75 1.32 -14.61
CA LEU A 381 24.73 1.87 -15.97
C LEU A 381 24.68 3.40 -15.96
N GLU A 382 23.90 4.02 -15.07
CA GLU A 382 23.90 5.49 -14.88
C GLU A 382 25.22 6.05 -14.34
N LYS A 383 26.05 5.21 -13.73
CA LYS A 383 27.41 5.57 -13.30
C LYS A 383 28.47 5.28 -14.35
N GLY A 384 28.07 4.92 -15.58
CA GLY A 384 28.96 4.70 -16.70
C GLY A 384 29.54 3.29 -16.77
N TYR A 385 29.05 2.35 -15.96
CA TYR A 385 29.39 0.94 -16.17
C TYR A 385 28.78 0.46 -17.49
N THR A 386 29.47 -0.47 -18.15
CA THR A 386 28.98 -1.14 -19.34
C THR A 386 28.57 -2.57 -19.02
N GLN A 387 27.75 -3.17 -19.88
CA GLN A 387 27.38 -4.58 -19.72
C GLN A 387 28.56 -5.55 -19.96
N ALA A 388 29.66 -5.08 -20.56
CA ALA A 388 30.91 -5.81 -20.75
C ALA A 388 31.85 -5.75 -19.54
N ASP A 389 31.63 -4.82 -18.60
CA ASP A 389 32.49 -4.68 -17.44
C ASP A 389 32.56 -5.97 -16.65
N ARG A 390 33.75 -6.30 -16.16
CA ARG A 390 34.03 -7.58 -15.54
C ARG A 390 34.16 -7.48 -14.03
N ILE A 391 33.63 -8.49 -13.36
CA ILE A 391 33.78 -8.67 -11.91
C ILE A 391 34.20 -10.10 -11.64
N TRP A 392 35.19 -10.24 -10.77
CA TRP A 392 35.66 -11.53 -10.32
C TRP A 392 34.63 -12.19 -9.40
N ASP A 393 34.04 -13.30 -9.83
CA ASP A 393 33.21 -14.17 -9.02
C ASP A 393 34.10 -15.18 -8.28
N ALA A 394 34.35 -14.91 -6.99
CA ALA A 394 35.18 -15.73 -6.12
C ALA A 394 34.76 -15.53 -4.66
N PRO A 395 35.15 -16.45 -3.74
CA PRO A 395 34.85 -16.30 -2.32
C PRO A 395 35.19 -14.91 -1.78
N VAL A 396 34.26 -14.36 -1.00
CA VAL A 396 34.41 -13.06 -0.34
C VAL A 396 33.96 -13.15 1.11
N SER A 397 34.56 -12.31 1.94
CA SER A 397 34.34 -12.29 3.38
C SER A 397 34.23 -10.84 3.83
N TYR A 398 33.10 -10.48 4.44
CA TYR A 398 32.83 -9.12 4.88
C TYR A 398 32.73 -9.06 6.40
N PRO A 399 33.53 -8.23 7.09
CA PRO A 399 33.39 -8.04 8.52
C PRO A 399 32.06 -7.35 8.86
N GLN A 400 31.38 -7.84 9.89
CA GLN A 400 30.15 -7.28 10.44
C GLN A 400 30.37 -6.75 11.86
N ALA A 401 29.42 -5.92 12.31
CA ALA A 401 29.40 -5.44 13.69
C ALA A 401 29.39 -6.61 14.69
N GLY A 402 30.13 -6.47 15.79
CA GLY A 402 30.24 -7.50 16.82
C GLY A 402 31.18 -8.67 16.48
N GLY A 403 32.11 -8.48 15.53
CA GLY A 403 33.15 -9.46 15.21
C GLY A 403 32.67 -10.66 14.39
N LYS A 404 31.42 -10.63 13.91
CA LYS A 404 30.90 -11.64 12.98
C LYS A 404 31.43 -11.38 11.58
N VAL A 405 31.52 -12.44 10.79
CA VAL A 405 31.96 -12.39 9.39
C VAL A 405 30.84 -12.92 8.52
N TRP A 406 30.54 -12.23 7.43
CA TRP A 406 29.54 -12.64 6.45
C TRP A 406 30.21 -13.12 5.17
N GLU A 407 29.96 -14.39 4.85
CA GLU A 407 30.52 -15.08 3.70
C GLU A 407 29.37 -15.49 2.78
N PRO A 408 28.89 -14.58 1.91
CA PRO A 408 27.82 -14.89 0.98
C PRO A 408 28.26 -15.96 -0.01
N GLN A 409 27.28 -16.67 -0.59
CA GLN A 409 27.52 -17.69 -1.61
C GLN A 409 26.58 -17.50 -2.80
N ASN A 410 27.02 -17.99 -3.95
CA ASN A 410 26.16 -18.13 -5.12
C ASN A 410 25.16 -19.27 -4.92
N TYR A 411 23.99 -19.14 -5.55
CA TYR A 411 22.95 -20.17 -5.44
C TYR A 411 23.41 -21.52 -6.02
N SER A 412 24.29 -21.50 -7.03
CA SER A 412 24.89 -22.69 -7.64
C SER A 412 25.90 -23.41 -6.73
N GLY A 413 26.38 -22.75 -5.67
CA GLY A 413 27.51 -23.20 -4.86
C GLY A 413 28.86 -23.17 -5.58
N ARG A 414 28.92 -22.63 -6.80
CA ARG A 414 30.13 -22.55 -7.62
C ARG A 414 30.50 -21.10 -7.93
N PHE A 415 31.73 -20.92 -8.36
CA PHE A 415 32.29 -19.65 -8.80
C PHE A 415 32.67 -19.74 -10.28
N GLU A 416 32.33 -18.71 -11.05
CA GLU A 416 32.57 -18.66 -12.50
C GLU A 416 33.91 -17.98 -12.85
N GLY A 417 34.65 -17.46 -11.87
CA GLY A 417 35.85 -16.67 -12.13
C GLY A 417 35.49 -15.28 -12.65
N GLU A 418 36.24 -14.72 -13.59
CA GLU A 418 35.89 -13.43 -14.18
C GLU A 418 34.67 -13.54 -15.09
N ILE A 419 33.60 -12.81 -14.79
CA ILE A 419 32.43 -12.73 -15.66
C ILE A 419 31.99 -11.28 -15.89
N THR A 420 31.36 -11.05 -17.04
CA THR A 420 30.75 -9.76 -17.38
C THR A 420 29.54 -9.45 -16.48
N LEU A 421 29.22 -8.16 -16.33
CA LEU A 421 27.99 -7.71 -15.69
C LEU A 421 26.75 -8.30 -16.40
N ARG A 422 26.78 -8.41 -17.73
CA ARG A 422 25.71 -9.09 -18.49
C ARG A 422 25.49 -10.52 -17.99
N LYS A 423 26.54 -11.34 -18.01
CA LYS A 423 26.45 -12.74 -17.59
C LYS A 423 25.99 -12.85 -16.13
N GLY A 424 26.58 -12.04 -15.26
CA GLY A 424 26.26 -11.99 -13.83
C GLY A 424 24.77 -11.72 -13.57
N LEU A 425 24.15 -10.80 -14.32
CA LEU A 425 22.71 -10.52 -14.17
C LEU A 425 21.83 -11.66 -14.70
N GLU A 426 22.19 -12.26 -15.83
CA GLU A 426 21.41 -13.29 -16.52
C GLU A 426 21.30 -14.59 -15.75
N ILE A 427 22.42 -15.08 -15.23
CA ILE A 427 22.46 -16.26 -14.36
C ILE A 427 22.24 -15.90 -12.89
N SER A 428 22.12 -14.59 -12.59
CA SER A 428 21.75 -14.06 -11.29
C SER A 428 22.79 -14.30 -10.19
N GLU A 429 24.08 -14.11 -10.48
CA GLU A 429 25.15 -14.36 -9.50
C GLU A 429 25.11 -13.40 -8.32
N ASN A 430 25.29 -13.96 -7.12
CA ASN A 430 25.17 -13.22 -5.87
C ASN A 430 26.43 -12.41 -5.62
N ILE A 431 27.61 -13.03 -5.71
CA ILE A 431 28.88 -12.37 -5.41
C ILE A 431 29.13 -11.19 -6.34
N VAL A 432 28.89 -11.35 -7.64
CA VAL A 432 29.06 -10.26 -8.62
C VAL A 432 28.20 -9.05 -8.26
N THR A 433 26.94 -9.28 -7.87
CA THR A 433 26.04 -8.20 -7.51
C THR A 433 26.42 -7.54 -6.18
N ILE A 434 26.93 -8.31 -5.21
CA ILE A 434 27.41 -7.77 -3.94
C ILE A 434 28.64 -6.89 -4.16
N LYS A 435 29.61 -7.35 -4.95
CA LYS A 435 30.80 -6.56 -5.31
C LYS A 435 30.44 -5.31 -6.11
N LEU A 436 29.44 -5.39 -7.00
CA LEU A 436 28.93 -4.23 -7.71
C LEU A 436 28.32 -3.21 -6.73
N LEU A 437 27.48 -3.67 -5.80
CA LEU A 437 26.89 -2.80 -4.77
C LEU A 437 27.95 -2.18 -3.85
N GLU A 438 29.00 -2.94 -3.51
CA GLU A 438 30.14 -2.43 -2.74
C GLU A 438 30.84 -1.28 -3.45
N ARG A 439 31.10 -1.42 -4.77
CA ARG A 439 31.71 -0.36 -5.58
C ARG A 439 30.83 0.89 -5.71
N LEU A 440 29.51 0.71 -5.81
CA LEU A 440 28.55 1.81 -5.96
C LEU A 440 28.22 2.51 -4.64
N GLY A 441 28.36 1.80 -3.52
CA GLY A 441 27.87 2.22 -2.22
C GLY A 441 26.38 1.87 -2.01
N PRO A 442 25.99 1.28 -0.85
CA PRO A 442 24.60 0.95 -0.59
C PRO A 442 23.64 2.15 -0.48
N SER A 443 24.07 3.27 0.09
CA SER A 443 23.17 4.41 0.35
C SER A 443 22.69 5.08 -0.95
N PRO A 444 23.58 5.39 -1.93
CA PRO A 444 23.13 5.96 -3.20
C PRO A 444 22.20 5.03 -3.99
N VAL A 445 22.35 3.71 -3.88
CA VAL A 445 21.44 2.73 -4.47
C VAL A 445 20.07 2.75 -3.79
N VAL A 446 20.02 2.91 -2.46
CA VAL A 446 18.76 3.08 -1.72
C VAL A 446 18.05 4.36 -2.17
N ASP A 447 18.76 5.47 -2.28
CA ASP A 447 18.20 6.74 -2.76
C ASP A 447 17.67 6.60 -4.19
N PHE A 448 18.41 5.90 -5.07
CA PHE A 448 17.95 5.59 -6.42
C PHE A 448 16.69 4.71 -6.43
N ALA A 449 16.63 3.68 -5.59
CA ALA A 449 15.45 2.82 -5.43
C ALA A 449 14.21 3.61 -4.99
N HIS A 450 14.37 4.60 -4.11
CA HIS A 450 13.27 5.51 -3.75
C HIS A 450 12.80 6.36 -4.94
N HIS A 451 13.72 6.83 -5.79
CA HIS A 451 13.34 7.52 -7.03
C HIS A 451 12.62 6.61 -8.02
N LEU A 452 12.83 5.28 -7.99
CA LEU A 452 12.06 4.30 -8.76
C LEU A 452 10.66 4.01 -8.17
N GLY A 453 10.26 4.68 -7.09
CA GLY A 453 8.92 4.55 -6.49
C GLY A 453 8.81 3.52 -5.38
N ILE A 454 9.93 2.99 -4.87
CA ILE A 454 9.92 2.15 -3.67
C ILE A 454 9.81 3.05 -2.44
N GLY A 455 8.66 3.04 -1.75
CA GLY A 455 8.44 3.79 -0.51
C GLY A 455 8.82 3.03 0.76
N SER A 456 8.96 1.70 0.65
CA SER A 456 9.41 0.80 1.71
C SER A 456 10.77 1.18 2.29
N VAL A 457 10.97 0.93 3.58
CA VAL A 457 12.24 1.20 4.26
C VAL A 457 13.30 0.21 3.81
N LEU A 458 14.36 0.71 3.15
CA LEU A 458 15.48 -0.10 2.68
C LEU A 458 16.68 0.04 3.61
N ARG A 459 17.29 -1.10 3.97
CA ARG A 459 18.53 -1.11 4.75
C ARG A 459 19.72 -0.89 3.85
N SER A 460 20.45 0.19 4.07
CA SER A 460 21.68 0.54 3.34
C SER A 460 22.88 -0.31 3.79
N ASN A 461 22.91 -1.59 3.42
CA ASN A 461 24.04 -2.50 3.62
C ASN A 461 24.22 -3.46 2.43
N LEU A 462 25.34 -4.20 2.38
CA LEU A 462 25.67 -5.07 1.24
C LEU A 462 24.69 -6.24 1.02
N SER A 463 23.94 -6.65 2.05
CA SER A 463 22.92 -7.71 1.89
C SER A 463 21.75 -7.25 1.02
N LEU A 464 21.59 -5.94 0.80
CA LEU A 464 20.62 -5.37 -0.13
C LEU A 464 20.78 -5.94 -1.55
N ALA A 465 22.01 -6.32 -1.96
CA ALA A 465 22.27 -6.98 -3.24
C ALA A 465 21.52 -8.31 -3.42
N LEU A 466 21.08 -8.92 -2.32
CA LEU A 466 20.30 -10.14 -2.28
C LEU A 466 18.82 -9.88 -2.03
N GLY A 467 18.38 -8.62 -1.98
CA GLY A 467 16.98 -8.24 -1.75
C GLY A 467 16.49 -8.56 -0.34
N THR A 468 17.30 -8.31 0.69
CA THR A 468 16.95 -8.59 2.10
C THR A 468 16.00 -7.57 2.73
N SER A 469 15.82 -6.41 2.11
CA SER A 469 14.82 -5.41 2.52
C SER A 469 13.47 -5.75 1.92
N GLU A 470 12.40 -5.67 2.71
CA GLU A 470 11.07 -6.04 2.27
C GLU A 470 10.40 -4.89 1.51
N VAL A 471 9.72 -5.23 0.41
CA VAL A 471 8.93 -4.30 -0.40
C VAL A 471 7.57 -4.93 -0.75
N THR A 472 6.62 -4.12 -1.18
CA THR A 472 5.35 -4.63 -1.74
C THR A 472 5.52 -5.03 -3.20
N LEU A 473 4.66 -5.91 -3.70
CA LEU A 473 4.68 -6.33 -5.11
C LEU A 473 4.40 -5.16 -6.06
N LEU A 474 3.50 -4.25 -5.67
CA LEU A 474 3.17 -3.05 -6.46
C LEU A 474 4.38 -2.10 -6.59
N GLU A 475 5.12 -1.85 -5.51
CA GLU A 475 6.35 -1.04 -5.58
C GLU A 475 7.39 -1.66 -6.50
N LEU A 476 7.58 -2.98 -6.42
CA LEU A 476 8.53 -3.68 -7.29
C LEU A 476 8.09 -3.64 -8.76
N ALA A 477 6.79 -3.82 -9.05
CA ALA A 477 6.25 -3.69 -10.40
C ALA A 477 6.43 -2.26 -10.94
N SER A 478 6.20 -1.25 -10.10
CA SER A 478 6.38 0.16 -10.45
C SER A 478 7.85 0.51 -10.72
N ALA A 479 8.80 -0.09 -10.01
CA ALA A 479 10.22 0.08 -10.33
C ALA A 479 10.57 -0.50 -11.71
N TYR A 480 10.02 -1.67 -12.08
CA TYR A 480 10.25 -2.28 -13.39
C TYR A 480 9.55 -1.55 -14.53
N GLN A 481 8.47 -0.83 -14.24
CA GLN A 481 7.80 0.06 -15.18
C GLN A 481 8.78 1.09 -15.77
N VAL A 482 9.68 1.62 -14.94
CA VAL A 482 10.70 2.58 -15.39
C VAL A 482 11.56 2.00 -16.50
N PHE A 483 11.94 0.73 -16.40
CA PHE A 483 12.75 0.06 -17.41
C PHE A 483 11.96 -0.17 -18.71
N ALA A 484 10.68 -0.53 -18.59
CA ALA A 484 9.80 -0.71 -19.73
C ALA A 484 9.46 0.62 -20.44
N ASN A 485 9.47 1.73 -19.71
CA ASN A 485 8.99 3.04 -20.14
C ASN A 485 10.12 4.05 -20.38
N GLY A 486 11.24 3.59 -20.94
CA GLY A 486 12.35 4.48 -21.35
C GLY A 486 12.93 5.33 -20.22
N GLY A 487 12.86 4.86 -18.98
CA GLY A 487 13.39 5.54 -17.80
C GLY A 487 12.44 6.49 -17.09
N ILE A 488 11.17 6.56 -17.51
CA ILE A 488 10.15 7.41 -16.90
C ILE A 488 9.31 6.59 -15.90
N TRP A 489 9.33 7.03 -14.64
CA TRP A 489 8.40 6.54 -13.62
C TRP A 489 7.07 7.29 -13.70
N VAL A 490 5.97 6.54 -13.63
CA VAL A 490 4.61 7.10 -13.52
C VAL A 490 3.91 6.44 -12.34
N GLU A 491 3.29 7.23 -11.49
CA GLU A 491 2.62 6.74 -10.29
C GLU A 491 1.52 5.72 -10.64
N PRO A 492 1.54 4.51 -10.04
CA PRO A 492 0.49 3.53 -10.27
C PRO A 492 -0.88 4.02 -9.84
N SER A 493 -1.86 3.99 -10.75
CA SER A 493 -3.23 4.47 -10.48
C SER A 493 -4.29 3.44 -10.84
N GLY A 494 -5.35 3.39 -10.04
CA GLY A 494 -6.54 2.55 -10.27
C GLY A 494 -7.77 3.31 -10.80
N ILE A 495 -7.76 4.64 -10.79
CA ILE A 495 -8.95 5.46 -11.07
C ILE A 495 -8.67 6.28 -12.32
N VAL A 496 -9.64 6.37 -13.23
CA VAL A 496 -9.57 7.21 -14.43
C VAL A 496 -10.35 8.50 -14.20
N GLU A 497 -11.57 8.39 -13.68
CA GLU A 497 -12.48 9.52 -13.53
C GLU A 497 -13.60 9.20 -12.53
N VAL A 498 -14.07 10.22 -11.82
CA VAL A 498 -15.29 10.17 -10.99
C VAL A 498 -16.34 11.09 -11.61
N LEU A 499 -17.51 10.54 -11.90
CA LEU A 499 -18.65 11.22 -12.50
C LEU A 499 -19.82 11.33 -11.50
N ASP A 500 -20.54 12.45 -11.55
CA ASP A 500 -21.81 12.59 -10.84
C ASP A 500 -22.96 11.83 -11.52
N HIS A 501 -24.16 11.88 -10.91
CA HIS A 501 -25.34 11.21 -11.43
C HIS A 501 -25.82 11.74 -12.80
N ASN A 502 -25.35 12.90 -13.25
CA ASN A 502 -25.64 13.47 -14.57
C ASN A 502 -24.51 13.21 -15.58
N GLY A 503 -23.48 12.44 -15.21
CA GLY A 503 -22.31 12.19 -16.05
C GLY A 503 -21.32 13.35 -16.11
N ARG A 504 -21.38 14.33 -15.19
CA ARG A 504 -20.39 15.42 -15.12
C ARG A 504 -19.16 14.98 -14.35
N SER A 505 -17.99 15.33 -14.86
CA SER A 505 -16.70 15.07 -14.20
C SER A 505 -16.60 15.82 -12.87
N LEU A 506 -16.45 15.08 -11.78
CA LEU A 506 -16.17 15.62 -10.45
C LEU A 506 -14.67 15.61 -10.15
N TRP A 507 -13.96 14.57 -10.61
CA TRP A 507 -12.54 14.40 -10.32
C TRP A 507 -11.83 13.53 -11.35
N LYS A 508 -10.57 13.89 -11.67
CA LYS A 508 -9.61 13.10 -12.46
C LYS A 508 -8.25 13.15 -11.78
N PRO A 509 -7.49 12.05 -11.76
CA PRO A 509 -6.11 12.09 -11.29
C PRO A 509 -5.24 12.87 -12.26
N VAL A 510 -4.25 13.57 -11.72
CA VAL A 510 -3.10 14.07 -12.48
C VAL A 510 -1.94 13.12 -12.14
N PRO A 511 -1.54 12.20 -13.05
CA PRO A 511 -0.51 11.22 -12.74
C PRO A 511 0.81 11.91 -12.41
N ALA A 512 1.40 11.60 -11.26
CA ALA A 512 2.76 12.03 -10.97
C ALA A 512 3.73 11.24 -11.85
N SER A 513 4.63 11.94 -12.54
CA SER A 513 5.67 11.31 -13.36
C SER A 513 7.01 12.00 -13.18
N ARG A 514 8.10 11.25 -13.39
CA ARG A 514 9.47 11.77 -13.34
C ARG A 514 10.42 10.90 -14.16
N LEU A 515 11.41 11.53 -14.78
CA LEU A 515 12.55 10.83 -15.37
C LEU A 515 13.47 10.34 -14.24
N VAL A 516 13.79 9.05 -14.22
CA VAL A 516 14.61 8.41 -13.18
C VAL A 516 15.89 7.80 -13.77
N LEU A 517 15.81 7.31 -14.99
CA LEU A 517 16.88 6.63 -15.71
C LEU A 517 17.01 7.24 -17.10
N SER A 518 18.23 7.35 -17.64
CA SER A 518 18.38 7.72 -19.06
C SER A 518 17.75 6.67 -19.98
N GLN A 519 17.33 7.07 -21.18
CA GLN A 519 16.78 6.14 -22.16
C GLN A 519 17.81 5.08 -22.57
N GLU A 520 19.07 5.48 -22.65
CA GLU A 520 20.22 4.64 -22.99
C GLU A 520 20.46 3.55 -21.93
N SER A 521 20.60 3.93 -20.66
CA SER A 521 20.76 2.96 -19.57
C SER A 521 19.54 2.05 -19.44
N GLY A 522 18.34 2.59 -19.64
CA GLY A 522 17.10 1.81 -19.68
C GLY A 522 17.13 0.74 -20.77
N TYR A 523 17.50 1.12 -21.98
CA TYR A 523 17.60 0.21 -23.12
C TYR A 523 18.66 -0.88 -22.91
N ILE A 524 19.85 -0.50 -22.41
CA ILE A 524 20.93 -1.46 -22.12
C ILE A 524 20.50 -2.45 -21.03
N LEU A 525 19.87 -1.97 -19.95
CA LEU A 525 19.33 -2.84 -18.92
C LEU A 525 18.28 -3.80 -19.48
N THR A 526 17.39 -3.32 -20.33
CA THR A 526 16.40 -4.15 -21.01
C THR A 526 17.05 -5.21 -21.89
N ASP A 527 18.11 -4.88 -22.65
CA ASP A 527 18.90 -5.85 -23.43
C ASP A 527 19.50 -6.95 -22.51
N MET A 528 20.10 -6.58 -21.39
CA MET A 528 20.61 -7.55 -20.40
C MET A 528 19.48 -8.43 -19.83
N LEU A 529 18.31 -7.85 -19.56
CA LEU A 529 17.15 -8.57 -19.01
C LEU A 529 16.40 -9.43 -20.05
N LYS A 530 16.48 -9.12 -21.35
CA LYS A 530 16.10 -10.04 -22.43
C LYS A 530 16.95 -11.31 -22.35
N GLY A 531 18.25 -11.16 -22.05
CA GLY A 531 19.17 -12.27 -21.82
C GLY A 531 18.73 -13.23 -20.70
N VAL A 532 18.13 -12.72 -19.62
CA VAL A 532 17.58 -13.55 -18.53
C VAL A 532 16.49 -14.50 -19.05
N ILE A 533 15.63 -14.02 -19.95
CA ILE A 533 14.53 -14.80 -20.53
C ILE A 533 15.04 -15.72 -21.64
N GLN A 534 16.02 -15.30 -22.43
CA GLN A 534 16.50 -16.10 -23.57
C GLN A 534 17.41 -17.24 -23.14
N ARG A 535 18.32 -16.99 -22.19
CA ARG A 535 19.37 -17.96 -21.80
C ARG A 535 19.69 -18.03 -20.30
N GLY A 536 19.06 -17.19 -19.49
CA GLY A 536 19.29 -17.13 -18.04
C GLY A 536 18.22 -17.84 -17.21
N THR A 537 17.99 -17.33 -16.01
CA THR A 537 17.06 -17.92 -15.02
C THR A 537 15.59 -17.91 -15.46
N GLY A 538 15.23 -17.10 -16.46
CA GLY A 538 13.88 -16.98 -17.02
C GLY A 538 13.61 -17.86 -18.24
N ARG A 539 14.54 -18.74 -18.65
CA ARG A 539 14.49 -19.47 -19.93
C ARG A 539 13.20 -20.25 -20.24
N ALA A 540 12.43 -20.61 -19.22
CA ALA A 540 11.17 -21.31 -19.43
C ALA A 540 10.12 -20.46 -20.18
N ALA A 541 10.34 -19.15 -20.32
CA ALA A 541 9.53 -18.23 -21.12
C ALA A 541 10.14 -17.88 -22.49
N SER A 542 11.29 -18.45 -22.89
CA SER A 542 11.98 -18.09 -24.13
C SER A 542 11.20 -18.41 -25.42
N HIS A 543 10.22 -19.31 -25.36
CA HIS A 543 9.37 -19.67 -26.50
C HIS A 543 8.28 -18.63 -26.78
N LEU A 544 8.03 -17.69 -25.87
CA LEU A 544 7.15 -16.57 -26.14
C LEU A 544 7.84 -15.66 -27.16
N THR A 545 7.25 -15.50 -28.35
CA THR A 545 7.84 -14.76 -29.47
C THR A 545 7.75 -13.23 -29.33
N TRP A 546 7.33 -12.75 -28.17
CA TRP A 546 7.18 -11.32 -27.87
C TRP A 546 8.48 -10.71 -27.33
N PRO A 547 8.70 -9.39 -27.51
CA PRO A 547 9.84 -8.70 -26.93
C PRO A 547 9.66 -8.62 -25.40
N LEU A 548 10.36 -9.51 -24.70
CA LEU A 548 10.20 -9.72 -23.26
C LEU A 548 11.52 -9.55 -22.53
N ALA A 549 11.45 -8.85 -21.40
CA ALA A 549 12.54 -8.74 -20.44
C ALA A 549 12.02 -9.07 -19.02
N GLY A 550 12.86 -9.59 -18.13
CA GLY A 550 12.41 -9.88 -16.78
C GLY A 550 13.46 -10.50 -15.88
N LYS A 551 13.07 -10.72 -14.62
CA LYS A 551 13.94 -11.25 -13.59
C LYS A 551 13.20 -12.17 -12.62
N THR A 552 13.84 -13.29 -12.31
CA THR A 552 13.47 -14.16 -11.19
C THR A 552 13.92 -13.57 -9.85
N GLY A 553 13.06 -13.60 -8.84
CA GLY A 553 13.39 -13.40 -7.44
C GLY A 553 13.23 -14.69 -6.64
N THR A 554 14.18 -14.98 -5.75
CA THR A 554 14.10 -16.13 -4.83
C THR A 554 14.84 -15.75 -3.57
N THR A 555 14.21 -15.99 -2.42
CA THR A 555 14.80 -15.74 -1.10
C THR A 555 15.40 -17.02 -0.53
N GLU A 556 16.18 -16.90 0.55
CA GLU A 556 16.74 -18.06 1.23
C GLU A 556 15.66 -19.05 1.65
N LYS A 557 15.96 -20.35 1.52
CA LYS A 557 15.04 -21.47 1.80
C LYS A 557 13.72 -21.43 1.01
N SER A 558 13.68 -20.69 -0.11
CA SER A 558 12.49 -20.56 -0.96
C SER A 558 11.26 -20.09 -0.20
N ARG A 559 11.41 -19.09 0.68
CA ARG A 559 10.26 -18.51 1.41
C ARG A 559 9.37 -17.68 0.49
N ASP A 560 10.01 -16.95 -0.43
CA ASP A 560 9.38 -16.09 -1.42
C ASP A 560 9.94 -16.42 -2.79
N ALA A 561 9.04 -16.62 -3.74
CA ALA A 561 9.34 -16.84 -5.14
C ALA A 561 8.66 -15.74 -5.96
N LEU A 562 9.44 -15.01 -6.75
CA LEU A 562 8.97 -13.90 -7.56
C LEU A 562 9.38 -14.06 -9.01
N PHE A 563 8.56 -13.52 -9.90
CA PHE A 563 8.98 -13.18 -11.25
C PHE A 563 8.39 -11.83 -11.62
N VAL A 564 9.24 -10.90 -12.05
CA VAL A 564 8.82 -9.59 -12.55
C VAL A 564 9.36 -9.46 -13.96
N GLY A 565 8.46 -9.26 -14.91
CA GLY A 565 8.83 -9.15 -16.31
C GLY A 565 7.88 -8.23 -17.06
N TYR A 566 8.35 -7.75 -18.20
CA TYR A 566 7.68 -6.70 -18.95
C TYR A 566 7.90 -6.87 -20.45
N SER A 567 6.97 -6.29 -21.20
CA SER A 567 7.12 -5.91 -22.60
C SER A 567 7.13 -4.38 -22.68
N PRO A 568 7.29 -3.77 -23.87
CA PRO A 568 7.12 -2.32 -24.03
C PRO A 568 5.75 -1.82 -23.58
N ALA A 569 4.69 -2.63 -23.68
CA ALA A 569 3.32 -2.21 -23.37
C ALA A 569 2.93 -2.38 -21.89
N LEU A 570 3.47 -3.37 -21.19
CA LEU A 570 3.01 -3.72 -19.84
C LEU A 570 4.10 -4.34 -18.97
N VAL A 571 3.93 -4.21 -17.65
CA VAL A 571 4.72 -4.89 -16.62
C VAL A 571 3.82 -5.82 -15.83
N THR A 572 4.25 -7.08 -15.69
CA THR A 572 3.57 -8.07 -14.84
C THR A 572 4.52 -8.55 -13.74
N ALA A 573 4.05 -8.48 -12.50
CA ALA A 573 4.76 -8.99 -11.32
C ALA A 573 3.93 -10.09 -10.66
N VAL A 574 4.59 -11.21 -10.33
CA VAL A 574 3.99 -12.35 -9.65
C VAL A 574 4.81 -12.68 -8.41
N TRP A 575 4.13 -12.86 -7.29
CA TRP A 575 4.71 -13.40 -6.04
C TRP A 575 3.96 -14.65 -5.61
N VAL A 576 4.71 -15.62 -5.07
CA VAL A 576 4.21 -16.84 -4.42
C VAL A 576 5.00 -17.04 -3.12
N GLY A 577 4.30 -17.36 -2.03
CA GLY A 577 4.90 -17.49 -0.70
C GLY A 577 3.87 -17.92 0.35
N LYS A 578 4.31 -18.17 1.59
CA LYS A 578 3.40 -18.47 2.72
C LYS A 578 3.29 -17.27 3.66
N ASP A 579 2.13 -17.04 4.28
CA ASP A 579 1.92 -15.82 5.07
C ASP A 579 2.87 -15.72 6.27
N ARG A 580 3.14 -16.84 6.95
CA ARG A 580 4.10 -16.90 8.07
C ARG A 580 5.56 -16.94 7.63
N GLY A 581 5.86 -16.84 6.32
CA GLY A 581 7.23 -16.87 5.79
C GLY A 581 7.88 -18.26 5.89
N ASN A 582 7.08 -19.32 5.98
CA ASN A 582 7.54 -20.70 5.89
C ASN A 582 8.05 -21.02 4.49
N SER A 583 8.95 -22.00 4.37
CA SER A 583 9.46 -22.47 3.08
C SER A 583 8.32 -22.99 2.18
N LEU A 584 8.41 -22.71 0.87
CA LEU A 584 7.55 -23.28 -0.16
C LEU A 584 7.89 -24.73 -0.50
N GLY A 585 8.99 -25.26 0.05
CA GLY A 585 9.54 -26.57 -0.29
C GLY A 585 10.87 -26.46 -1.04
N GLU A 586 11.62 -27.56 -1.07
CA GLU A 586 12.90 -27.58 -1.77
C GLU A 586 12.73 -27.24 -3.25
N LYS A 587 13.62 -26.38 -3.77
CA LYS A 587 13.69 -25.99 -5.20
C LYS A 587 12.48 -25.20 -5.74
N GLU A 588 11.53 -24.78 -4.91
CA GLU A 588 10.44 -23.87 -5.31
C GLU A 588 10.91 -22.41 -5.45
N THR A 589 11.79 -22.20 -6.44
CA THR A 589 12.35 -20.90 -6.81
C THR A 589 11.36 -20.06 -7.62
N GLY A 590 11.69 -18.80 -7.88
CA GLY A 590 10.96 -17.91 -8.79
C GLY A 590 10.71 -18.54 -10.17
N ALA A 591 11.66 -19.32 -10.69
CA ALA A 591 11.54 -20.00 -11.98
C ALA A 591 10.54 -21.16 -11.99
N ARG A 592 10.23 -21.75 -10.82
CA ARG A 592 9.35 -22.92 -10.69
C ARG A 592 7.97 -22.58 -10.15
N ALA A 593 7.89 -21.60 -9.24
CA ALA A 593 6.64 -21.21 -8.59
C ALA A 593 5.97 -20.00 -9.27
N ALA A 594 6.70 -18.93 -9.57
CA ALA A 594 6.13 -17.67 -10.06
C ALA A 594 6.15 -17.53 -11.60
N LEU A 595 7.24 -17.94 -12.24
CA LEU A 595 7.42 -17.83 -13.70
C LEU A 595 6.32 -18.54 -14.53
N PRO A 596 5.84 -19.75 -14.19
CA PRO A 596 4.77 -20.39 -14.96
C PRO A 596 3.45 -19.59 -14.94
N VAL A 597 3.14 -18.96 -13.81
CA VAL A 597 1.97 -18.07 -13.67
C VAL A 597 2.16 -16.85 -14.56
N TRP A 598 3.31 -16.18 -14.44
CA TRP A 598 3.66 -15.02 -15.27
C TRP A 598 3.57 -15.34 -16.76
N ARG A 599 4.16 -16.45 -17.20
CA ARG A 599 4.16 -16.89 -18.60
C ARG A 599 2.74 -17.03 -19.15
N THR A 600 1.88 -17.72 -18.40
CA THR A 600 0.46 -17.94 -18.78
C THR A 600 -0.27 -16.61 -18.96
N ILE A 601 0.01 -15.64 -18.08
CA ILE A 601 -0.56 -14.29 -18.18
C ILE A 601 -0.08 -13.60 -19.45
N MET A 602 1.24 -13.55 -19.68
CA MET A 602 1.81 -12.85 -20.83
C MET A 602 1.33 -13.46 -22.15
N GLU A 603 1.25 -14.79 -22.25
CA GLU A 603 0.77 -15.51 -23.44
C GLU A 603 -0.67 -15.12 -23.81
N LYS A 604 -1.55 -14.98 -22.80
CA LYS A 604 -2.97 -14.65 -23.01
C LYS A 604 -3.23 -13.15 -23.17
N VAL A 605 -2.41 -12.29 -22.54
CA VAL A 605 -2.64 -10.83 -22.48
C VAL A 605 -1.94 -10.06 -23.61
N LEU A 606 -0.70 -10.42 -23.95
CA LEU A 606 0.08 -9.67 -24.93
C LEU A 606 -0.54 -9.57 -26.34
N PRO A 607 -1.29 -10.58 -26.85
CA PRO A 607 -1.94 -10.47 -28.16
C PRO A 607 -2.90 -9.28 -28.30
N GLU A 608 -3.45 -8.75 -27.20
CA GLU A 608 -4.30 -7.55 -27.19
C GLU A 608 -3.50 -6.25 -27.25
N THR A 609 -2.27 -6.26 -26.75
CA THR A 609 -1.39 -5.09 -26.78
C THR A 609 -0.52 -5.02 -28.03
N ARG A 610 -0.22 -6.18 -28.64
CA ARG A 610 0.65 -6.33 -29.82
C ARG A 610 1.90 -5.45 -29.72
N PRO A 611 2.71 -5.60 -28.65
CA PRO A 611 3.83 -4.72 -28.44
C PRO A 611 4.83 -4.87 -29.60
N GLU A 612 5.28 -3.74 -30.11
CA GLU A 612 6.49 -3.67 -30.94
C GLU A 612 7.73 -3.93 -30.08
N ASP A 613 8.91 -3.93 -30.68
CA ASP A 613 10.16 -4.05 -29.91
C ASP A 613 10.44 -2.77 -29.11
N PHE A 614 11.30 -2.87 -28.11
CA PHE A 614 11.74 -1.72 -27.32
C PHE A 614 12.43 -0.70 -28.22
N GLU A 615 12.02 0.57 -28.11
CA GLU A 615 12.58 1.66 -28.91
C GLU A 615 14.07 1.84 -28.60
N LYS A 616 14.91 1.68 -29.62
CA LYS A 616 16.36 1.83 -29.52
C LYS A 616 16.74 3.31 -29.63
N PRO A 617 17.31 3.94 -28.59
CA PRO A 617 17.75 5.33 -28.67
C PRO A 617 18.85 5.52 -29.73
N GLU A 618 18.90 6.70 -30.35
CA GLU A 618 19.89 7.02 -31.39
C GLU A 618 21.34 6.90 -30.87
N ALA A 619 21.56 7.19 -29.59
CA ALA A 619 22.86 7.09 -28.94
C ALA A 619 23.33 5.65 -28.70
N ILE A 620 22.49 4.63 -28.97
CA ILE A 620 22.84 3.22 -28.79
C ILE A 620 23.39 2.61 -30.09
N THR A 621 24.52 1.91 -29.98
CA THR A 621 25.05 0.99 -30.99
C THR A 621 24.90 -0.45 -30.52
N SER A 622 24.81 -1.39 -31.47
CA SER A 622 24.77 -2.83 -31.18
C SER A 622 26.03 -3.48 -31.75
N VAL A 623 26.71 -4.30 -30.95
CA VAL A 623 27.88 -5.07 -31.41
C VAL A 623 27.70 -6.56 -31.11
N ARG A 624 28.29 -7.43 -31.93
CA ARG A 624 28.40 -8.85 -31.60
C ARG A 624 29.46 -9.01 -30.52
N MET A 625 29.06 -9.43 -29.33
CA MET A 625 29.93 -9.55 -28.16
C MET A 625 29.92 -10.99 -27.65
N ASP A 626 31.10 -11.50 -27.28
CA ASP A 626 31.22 -12.71 -26.49
C ASP A 626 30.89 -12.40 -25.02
N VAL A 627 29.87 -13.07 -24.50
CA VAL A 627 29.28 -12.81 -23.18
C VAL A 627 30.25 -13.10 -22.04
N ARG A 628 31.16 -14.06 -22.23
CA ARG A 628 32.11 -14.48 -21.20
C ARG A 628 33.22 -13.43 -21.03
N SER A 629 33.84 -13.04 -22.14
CA SER A 629 35.00 -12.13 -22.15
C SER A 629 34.61 -10.65 -22.12
N GLY A 630 33.41 -10.30 -22.60
CA GLY A 630 32.99 -8.91 -22.83
C GLY A 630 33.60 -8.28 -24.06
N LEU A 631 34.32 -9.05 -24.89
CA LEU A 631 35.02 -8.58 -26.08
C LEU A 631 34.18 -8.77 -27.34
N LEU A 632 34.57 -8.14 -28.44
CA LEU A 632 33.93 -8.34 -29.75
C LEU A 632 34.06 -9.80 -30.18
N ALA A 633 32.97 -10.36 -30.71
CA ALA A 633 32.96 -11.73 -31.15
C ALA A 633 33.68 -11.88 -32.51
N ASN A 634 34.64 -12.80 -32.58
CA ASN A 634 35.18 -13.32 -33.84
C ASN A 634 34.40 -14.59 -34.25
N GLY A 635 34.88 -15.32 -35.28
CA GLY A 635 34.23 -16.55 -35.77
C GLY A 635 34.34 -17.76 -34.84
N GLU A 636 35.13 -17.68 -33.77
CA GLU A 636 35.46 -18.80 -32.87
C GLU A 636 34.82 -18.67 -31.46
N CYS A 637 34.24 -17.52 -31.09
CA CYS A 637 33.58 -17.39 -29.78
C CYS A 637 32.24 -18.16 -29.74
N GLU A 638 31.95 -18.82 -28.62
CA GLU A 638 30.79 -19.72 -28.48
C GLU A 638 29.52 -19.05 -27.88
N ASP A 639 29.65 -18.11 -26.94
CA ASP A 639 28.51 -17.47 -26.24
C ASP A 639 28.33 -16.04 -26.76
N VAL A 640 27.85 -15.89 -28.00
CA VAL A 640 27.75 -14.61 -28.71
C VAL A 640 26.34 -14.03 -28.64
N VAL A 641 26.25 -12.74 -28.34
CA VAL A 641 25.01 -11.95 -28.35
C VAL A 641 25.16 -10.66 -29.14
N GLU A 642 24.06 -10.12 -29.62
CA GLU A 642 24.00 -8.72 -30.02
C GLU A 642 23.79 -7.86 -28.76
N ALA A 643 24.84 -7.15 -28.34
CA ALA A 643 24.86 -6.36 -27.11
C ALA A 643 24.80 -4.86 -27.40
N ALA A 644 23.96 -4.16 -26.64
CA ALA A 644 23.75 -2.71 -26.73
C ALA A 644 24.79 -1.91 -25.92
N PHE A 645 25.35 -0.86 -26.51
CA PHE A 645 26.27 0.07 -25.86
C PHE A 645 25.91 1.50 -26.20
N ILE A 646 26.24 2.43 -25.29
CA ILE A 646 26.29 3.84 -25.64
C ILE A 646 27.42 4.01 -26.67
N LYS A 647 27.18 4.74 -27.75
CA LYS A 647 28.20 4.98 -28.78
C LYS A 647 29.50 5.50 -28.17
N GLY A 648 30.60 4.81 -28.45
CA GLY A 648 31.93 5.10 -27.93
C GLY A 648 32.29 4.36 -26.63
N THR A 649 31.38 3.55 -26.09
CA THR A 649 31.63 2.68 -24.92
C THR A 649 31.66 1.19 -25.26
N GLU A 650 31.46 0.82 -26.54
CA GLU A 650 31.57 -0.56 -27.00
C GLU A 650 33.02 -1.09 -26.89
N PRO A 651 33.21 -2.40 -26.67
CA PRO A 651 34.54 -3.00 -26.72
C PRO A 651 35.17 -2.81 -28.11
N THR A 652 36.47 -2.54 -28.13
CA THR A 652 37.27 -2.36 -29.36
C THR A 652 38.15 -3.56 -29.71
N GLU A 653 38.32 -4.48 -28.75
CA GLU A 653 39.14 -5.68 -28.88
C GLU A 653 38.28 -6.91 -29.14
N TYR A 654 38.84 -7.90 -29.85
CA TYR A 654 38.18 -9.16 -30.16
C TYR A 654 38.54 -10.25 -29.14
N CYS A 655 37.65 -11.23 -28.98
CA CYS A 655 37.94 -12.43 -28.19
C CYS A 655 39.19 -13.13 -28.76
N PRO A 656 40.11 -13.65 -27.91
CA PRO A 656 41.32 -14.32 -28.40
C PRO A 656 40.97 -15.57 -29.21
N ASP A 657 41.72 -15.82 -30.29
CA ASP A 657 41.59 -17.02 -31.12
C ASP A 657 41.79 -18.28 -30.25
N GLY A 658 41.05 -19.35 -30.52
CA GLY A 658 41.02 -20.59 -29.73
C GLY A 658 42.38 -21.31 -29.58
N ARG A 659 43.43 -20.82 -30.25
CA ARG A 659 44.82 -21.25 -30.07
C ARG A 659 45.49 -20.66 -28.82
N ASP A 660 45.12 -19.45 -28.38
CA ASP A 660 45.70 -18.82 -27.18
C ASP A 660 45.07 -19.33 -25.88
N GLN A 661 43.81 -19.82 -25.92
CA GLN A 661 43.16 -20.42 -24.75
C GLN A 661 43.80 -21.75 -24.29
N GLN A 662 44.62 -22.41 -25.12
CA GLN A 662 45.40 -23.58 -24.70
C GLN A 662 46.66 -23.21 -23.91
N LEU A 663 47.19 -21.99 -24.07
CA LEU A 663 48.38 -21.53 -23.36
C LEU A 663 48.06 -21.02 -21.95
N GLU A 664 46.87 -20.44 -21.73
CA GLU A 664 46.45 -19.98 -20.39
C GLU A 664 45.99 -21.10 -19.45
N LYS A 665 45.74 -22.32 -19.94
CA LYS A 665 45.45 -23.49 -19.09
C LYS A 665 46.67 -24.04 -18.34
N PHE A 666 47.86 -23.45 -18.51
CA PHE A 666 49.12 -23.90 -17.93
C PHE A 666 49.82 -22.89 -17.01
N HIS A 667 49.10 -21.92 -16.44
CA HIS A 667 49.67 -21.04 -15.40
C HIS A 667 48.80 -20.92 -14.14
#